data_AF-A0A1I3FKX9-F1
#
_entry.id   AF-A0A1I3FKX9-F1
#
_cell.length_a   1.000
_cell.length_b   1.000
_cell.length_c   1.000
_cell.angle_alpha   90.00
_cell.angle_beta   90.00
_cell.angle_gamma   90.00
#
_symmetry.space_group_name_H-M   'P 1'
#
loop_
_entity.id
_entity.type
_entity.pdbx_description
1 polymer ?
#
loop_
_entity_poly.entity_id
_entity_poly.type
_entity_poly.pdbx_seq_one_letter_code
_entity_poly.pdbx_strand_id
1 'polypeptide(L)'
;MNRNIQKAALFFTLFTSGVVFSQTHVLEGRVLDENDNTPIQGVVIKVNNTDYVTDISGYYSISLDANKTYILAISSNGYQSKEIDDVIIKPEENTHLDIVLGRVSAKENAIEGVVIKSTARRETIASTISLQKNSGVVSQVIGVEAIKRSPDRNTGEVLKRVSGISVVDGKYIVVRGLSDRYNQAMLNGIQLSSTEPDRKTFSFDIFPSSVIETLVINKTFIPEYTGEWGGGLIQVNTKDVPSKKFFNAQVGVGANSITINREFLTNKGGKFDFLGIDSGYRKLPAGFPSKNQFNILSDEQKTKFGSLYAKNFGFGTIGYPENESLQLDGGFNTKIFGKDLGVIAVFNYNNNKKRTETVNRFFTINDQNANVNFDYNTEKYSNDIILGGLLNLSLKFNSNNKISLKNIITNTGTSSVSMRTGKDFEFDPVNGTNILARELSFKQTLFYNTTLSGNHKIDALGGVTFNWYGSFGILDQYIPQLQRLQYNEYPNLTGSPYIALISSGLSQKSGSFFYSTLNDYLYNGGGDLSKSFELFGQKQTVKGGYLFQVKDRIYNSRPFSAQMNGFNQNILTQPFETIFNAENFGTNPGQFSFDEISGNQYRYIANTILNAGYLQFDSNFNPWLRAIYGLRVENFDQLVGSTKRSDNRFVNTNVTDYMPALNLTAKLSSKMNLRLAGSQTVVRPEFRELSPVAYYDFDLGATVVGNKELERTKISSADIRWEYYPRNGEIISVAGFYKNFKNPIELYFNQSGVGTSNTFNYLNADKANAYGIEFELRKKLDFVSALKNFTFGGNVALIDNKVTDQTTNIDRPMQGQSPYTVNFTLQYDSENSGISSTLLFNQIGRRILYVGNDQIPPIWENPRPLLDYQIAKKIWNKKGEIKLNISDILNQKAKYYHDLNANKKYDSSDALAIERTTGTNISLTLGYNF
;
A
#
# COMPACT_ATOMS: atom_id res chain seq x y z
N MET A 1 -5.11 -29.43 -21.98
CA MET A 1 -6.17 -29.41 -20.94
C MET A 1 -6.13 -30.61 -19.98
N ASN A 2 -5.95 -31.87 -20.43
CA ASN A 2 -6.11 -33.05 -19.56
C ASN A 2 -5.07 -33.29 -18.44
N ARG A 3 -3.83 -32.78 -18.56
CA ARG A 3 -2.75 -33.10 -17.59
C ARG A 3 -2.74 -32.19 -16.34
N ASN A 4 -3.32 -30.99 -16.43
CA ASN A 4 -3.41 -30.03 -15.32
C ASN A 4 -4.68 -30.27 -14.48
N ILE A 5 -5.78 -30.71 -15.10
CA ILE A 5 -7.00 -31.12 -14.39
C ILE A 5 -6.73 -32.35 -13.50
N GLN A 6 -5.89 -33.29 -13.96
CA GLN A 6 -5.47 -34.43 -13.16
C GLN A 6 -4.57 -34.03 -11.98
N LYS A 7 -3.70 -33.03 -12.13
CA LYS A 7 -2.88 -32.51 -11.02
C LYS A 7 -3.72 -31.74 -10.00
N ALA A 8 -4.69 -30.95 -10.45
CA ALA A 8 -5.65 -30.27 -9.58
C ALA A 8 -6.50 -31.30 -8.79
N ALA A 9 -6.95 -32.37 -9.45
CA ALA A 9 -7.71 -33.45 -8.81
C ALA A 9 -6.87 -34.27 -7.81
N LEU A 10 -5.58 -34.50 -8.09
CA LEU A 10 -4.66 -35.22 -7.20
C LEU A 10 -4.29 -34.37 -5.96
N PHE A 11 -4.17 -33.05 -6.11
CA PHE A 11 -4.02 -32.12 -4.98
C PHE A 11 -5.31 -32.03 -4.15
N PHE A 12 -6.48 -32.19 -4.78
CA PHE A 12 -7.79 -32.20 -4.13
C PHE A 12 -8.03 -33.47 -3.30
N THR A 13 -7.47 -34.62 -3.70
CA THR A 13 -7.63 -35.91 -2.99
C THR A 13 -6.66 -36.11 -1.82
N LEU A 14 -5.54 -35.36 -1.78
CA LEU A 14 -4.58 -35.43 -0.67
C LEU A 14 -4.98 -34.63 0.58
N PHE A 15 -6.06 -33.84 0.54
CA PHE A 15 -6.56 -33.04 1.67
C PHE A 15 -7.88 -33.54 2.28
N THR A 16 -8.43 -34.68 1.82
CA THR A 16 -9.74 -35.19 2.27
C THR A 16 -9.70 -36.21 3.41
N SER A 17 -8.57 -36.44 4.08
CA SER A 17 -8.54 -37.25 5.31
C SER A 17 -9.05 -36.42 6.49
N GLY A 18 -10.37 -36.41 6.65
CA GLY A 18 -11.08 -35.69 7.71
C GLY A 18 -10.77 -36.23 9.10
N VAL A 19 -10.47 -35.30 10.02
CA VAL A 19 -10.55 -35.56 11.45
C VAL A 19 -11.86 -34.95 11.94
N VAL A 20 -12.81 -35.80 12.33
CA VAL A 20 -14.07 -35.38 12.95
C VAL A 20 -13.76 -35.08 14.43
N PHE A 21 -13.76 -33.81 14.81
CA PHE A 21 -13.76 -33.40 16.21
C PHE A 21 -15.11 -32.80 16.60
N SER A 22 -15.60 -33.17 17.77
CA SER A 22 -16.77 -32.59 18.44
C SER A 22 -16.62 -31.07 18.56
N GLN A 23 -17.58 -30.30 18.03
CA GLN A 23 -17.57 -28.84 18.04
C GLN A 23 -18.48 -28.31 19.15
N THR A 24 -17.91 -27.64 20.16
CA THR A 24 -18.61 -26.60 20.94
C THR A 24 -18.74 -25.36 20.05
N HIS A 25 -19.84 -24.59 20.09
CA HIS A 25 -20.04 -23.37 19.29
C HIS A 25 -19.78 -22.12 20.13
N VAL A 26 -19.15 -21.07 19.57
CA VAL A 26 -18.73 -19.91 20.39
C VAL A 26 -19.31 -18.62 19.84
N LEU A 27 -19.89 -17.83 20.74
CA LEU A 27 -20.20 -16.42 20.57
C LEU A 27 -19.04 -15.60 21.14
N GLU A 28 -18.46 -14.73 20.34
CA GLU A 28 -17.33 -13.90 20.76
C GLU A 28 -17.47 -12.45 20.29
N GLY A 29 -16.83 -11.53 21.00
CA GLY A 29 -16.82 -10.13 20.62
C GLY A 29 -16.19 -9.26 21.68
N ARG A 30 -16.25 -7.94 21.51
CA ARG A 30 -15.84 -6.96 22.51
C ARG A 30 -17.03 -6.16 22.99
N VAL A 31 -17.02 -5.80 24.27
CA VAL A 31 -17.94 -4.81 24.83
C VAL A 31 -17.23 -3.47 24.94
N LEU A 32 -17.81 -2.44 24.32
CA LEU A 32 -17.24 -1.09 24.21
C LEU A 32 -18.18 -0.05 24.83
N ASP A 33 -17.63 1.00 25.42
CA ASP A 33 -18.39 2.15 25.93
C ASP A 33 -18.92 3.01 24.76
N GLU A 34 -20.22 3.30 24.75
CA GLU A 34 -20.88 4.10 23.72
C GLU A 34 -20.35 5.53 23.61
N ASN A 35 -19.70 6.08 24.63
CA ASN A 35 -19.27 7.48 24.63
C ASN A 35 -17.86 7.71 24.11
N ASP A 36 -16.97 6.73 24.30
CA ASP A 36 -15.54 6.86 24.02
C ASP A 36 -14.91 5.63 23.32
N ASN A 37 -15.71 4.59 23.06
CA ASN A 37 -15.29 3.29 22.51
C ASN A 37 -14.20 2.57 23.30
N THR A 38 -13.96 2.96 24.55
CA THR A 38 -13.00 2.24 25.37
C THR A 38 -13.55 0.84 25.69
N PRO A 39 -12.71 -0.20 25.62
CA PRO A 39 -13.17 -1.52 26.00
C PRO A 39 -13.58 -1.56 27.47
N ILE A 40 -14.73 -2.19 27.75
CA ILE A 40 -15.26 -2.31 29.11
C ILE A 40 -14.87 -3.68 29.66
N GLN A 41 -14.01 -3.67 30.69
CA GLN A 41 -13.66 -4.87 31.46
C GLN A 41 -14.76 -5.20 32.48
N GLY A 42 -14.95 -6.49 32.79
CA GLY A 42 -15.87 -6.88 33.87
C GLY A 42 -17.36 -6.85 33.53
N VAL A 43 -17.73 -6.69 32.25
CA VAL A 43 -19.14 -6.76 31.81
C VAL A 43 -19.63 -8.19 31.98
N VAL A 44 -20.79 -8.34 32.63
CA VAL A 44 -21.48 -9.63 32.78
C VAL A 44 -22.42 -9.83 31.60
N ILE A 45 -22.18 -10.90 30.85
CA ILE A 45 -23.03 -11.36 29.75
C ILE A 45 -23.72 -12.62 30.23
N LYS A 46 -25.01 -12.51 30.55
CA LYS A 46 -25.84 -13.63 30.99
C LYS A 46 -26.53 -14.27 29.79
N VAL A 47 -26.34 -15.59 29.65
CA VAL A 47 -27.03 -16.42 28.66
C VAL A 47 -27.37 -17.76 29.31
N ASN A 48 -28.62 -18.26 29.14
CA ASN A 48 -29.12 -19.49 29.76
C ASN A 48 -28.79 -19.62 31.28
N ASN A 49 -29.01 -18.56 32.07
CA ASN A 49 -28.68 -18.51 33.50
C ASN A 49 -27.18 -18.65 33.87
N THR A 50 -26.26 -18.58 32.90
CA THR A 50 -24.82 -18.61 33.14
C THR A 50 -24.20 -17.24 32.85
N ASP A 51 -23.28 -16.80 33.71
CA ASP A 51 -22.61 -15.50 33.62
C ASP A 51 -21.21 -15.63 33.02
N TYR A 52 -20.91 -14.78 32.02
CA TYR A 52 -19.61 -14.68 31.37
C TYR A 52 -19.07 -13.26 31.53
N VAL A 53 -17.75 -13.10 31.65
CA VAL A 53 -17.12 -11.81 31.98
C VAL A 53 -16.07 -11.41 30.95
N THR A 54 -16.10 -10.14 30.52
CA THR A 54 -15.13 -9.57 29.56
C THR A 54 -13.74 -9.30 30.17
N ASP A 55 -12.68 -9.48 29.38
CA ASP A 55 -11.28 -9.16 29.75
C ASP A 55 -10.90 -7.67 29.63
N ILE A 56 -9.62 -7.28 29.85
CA ILE A 56 -9.17 -5.87 29.72
C ILE A 56 -9.37 -5.25 28.34
N SER A 57 -9.37 -6.09 27.31
CA SER A 57 -9.66 -5.68 25.93
C SER A 57 -11.16 -5.62 25.65
N GLY A 58 -11.98 -5.72 26.70
CA GLY A 58 -13.44 -5.82 26.63
C GLY A 58 -13.89 -7.12 25.97
N TYR A 59 -13.00 -8.08 25.73
CA TYR A 59 -13.28 -9.24 24.92
C TYR A 59 -13.96 -10.33 25.73
N TYR A 60 -14.96 -11.00 25.14
CA TYR A 60 -15.65 -12.14 25.69
C TYR A 60 -15.71 -13.30 24.69
N SER A 61 -15.83 -14.52 25.22
CA SER A 61 -15.99 -15.75 24.45
C SER A 61 -16.87 -16.71 25.24
N ILE A 62 -18.00 -17.10 24.66
CA ILE A 62 -19.08 -17.85 25.31
C ILE A 62 -19.37 -19.10 24.49
N SER A 63 -19.26 -20.27 25.10
CA SER A 63 -19.65 -21.53 24.45
C SER A 63 -21.16 -21.76 24.57
N LEU A 64 -21.84 -21.93 23.44
CA LEU A 64 -23.28 -22.13 23.32
C LEU A 64 -23.58 -23.29 22.37
N ASP A 65 -24.80 -23.83 22.43
CA ASP A 65 -25.25 -24.86 21.50
C ASP A 65 -25.60 -24.24 20.14
N ALA A 66 -25.25 -24.95 19.08
CA ALA A 66 -25.63 -24.59 17.73
C ALA A 66 -27.14 -24.67 17.45
N ASN A 67 -27.57 -23.97 16.40
CA ASN A 67 -28.96 -23.92 15.90
C ASN A 67 -29.98 -23.42 16.91
N LYS A 68 -29.51 -22.80 18.00
CA LYS A 68 -30.36 -22.13 18.97
C LYS A 68 -30.22 -20.63 18.83
N THR A 69 -31.33 -19.96 19.04
CA THR A 69 -31.39 -18.51 19.15
C THR A 69 -31.34 -18.17 20.62
N TYR A 70 -30.44 -17.29 21.00
CA TYR A 70 -30.28 -16.85 22.38
C TYR A 70 -30.64 -15.39 22.54
N ILE A 71 -30.98 -15.05 23.77
CA ILE A 71 -31.12 -13.69 24.25
C ILE A 71 -29.94 -13.44 25.19
N LEU A 72 -29.13 -12.43 24.91
CA LEU A 72 -28.02 -12.03 25.76
C LEU A 72 -28.49 -10.89 26.66
N ALA A 73 -28.48 -11.10 27.98
CA ALA A 73 -28.68 -10.03 28.94
C ALA A 73 -27.33 -9.50 29.40
N ILE A 74 -27.00 -8.27 29.00
CA ILE A 74 -25.72 -7.63 29.28
C ILE A 74 -25.91 -6.61 30.39
N SER A 75 -25.08 -6.72 31.43
CA SER A 75 -25.08 -5.81 32.56
C SER A 75 -23.66 -5.48 32.99
N SER A 76 -23.44 -4.24 33.42
CA SER A 76 -22.18 -3.79 33.99
C SER A 76 -22.45 -2.61 34.91
N ASN A 77 -21.65 -2.48 35.97
CA ASN A 77 -21.84 -1.41 36.94
C ASN A 77 -21.60 -0.03 36.27
N GLY A 78 -22.56 0.89 36.38
CA GLY A 78 -22.51 2.20 35.73
C GLY A 78 -22.97 2.24 34.26
N TYR A 79 -23.41 1.12 33.70
CA TYR A 79 -23.92 1.03 32.31
C TYR A 79 -25.39 0.59 32.27
N GLN A 80 -26.11 1.06 31.26
CA GLN A 80 -27.48 0.63 30.98
C GLN A 80 -27.50 -0.86 30.63
N SER A 81 -28.46 -1.59 31.19
CA SER A 81 -28.65 -2.99 30.82
C SER A 81 -29.17 -3.10 29.39
N LYS A 82 -28.61 -4.04 28.63
CA LYS A 82 -28.97 -4.28 27.23
C LYS A 82 -29.38 -5.74 27.05
N GLU A 83 -30.42 -5.97 26.29
CA GLU A 83 -30.88 -7.29 25.85
C GLU A 83 -30.65 -7.39 24.34
N ILE A 84 -29.87 -8.37 23.92
CA ILE A 84 -29.65 -8.63 22.49
C ILE A 84 -30.40 -9.89 22.09
N ASP A 85 -31.40 -9.74 21.22
CA ASP A 85 -32.19 -10.82 20.65
C ASP A 85 -31.64 -11.27 19.28
N ASP A 86 -32.22 -12.35 18.75
CA ASP A 86 -31.82 -12.98 17.48
C ASP A 86 -30.33 -13.34 17.40
N VAL A 87 -29.73 -13.71 18.55
CA VAL A 87 -28.35 -14.22 18.60
C VAL A 87 -28.36 -15.69 18.21
N ILE A 88 -28.38 -15.93 16.90
CA ILE A 88 -28.39 -17.28 16.33
C ILE A 88 -26.98 -17.84 16.35
N ILE A 89 -26.76 -18.87 17.16
CA ILE A 89 -25.48 -19.59 17.20
C ILE A 89 -25.48 -20.59 16.07
N LYS A 90 -24.69 -20.27 15.05
CA LYS A 90 -24.64 -21.07 13.83
C LYS A 90 -23.85 -22.36 14.08
N PRO A 91 -24.33 -23.51 13.56
CA PRO A 91 -23.66 -24.81 13.70
C PRO A 91 -22.31 -24.90 13.01
N GLU A 92 -21.94 -23.91 12.20
CA GLU A 92 -20.81 -24.03 11.28
C GLU A 92 -19.81 -22.87 11.41
N GLU A 93 -20.11 -21.83 12.20
CA GLU A 93 -19.20 -20.69 12.42
C GLU A 93 -19.37 -20.09 13.82
N ASN A 94 -18.30 -19.46 14.34
CA ASN A 94 -18.44 -18.61 15.51
C ASN A 94 -19.29 -17.40 15.16
N THR A 95 -20.16 -17.03 16.09
CA THR A 95 -20.94 -15.82 15.97
C THR A 95 -20.11 -14.68 16.55
N HIS A 96 -19.63 -13.78 15.70
CA HIS A 96 -18.91 -12.59 16.17
C HIS A 96 -19.91 -11.44 16.36
N LEU A 97 -19.91 -10.85 17.56
CA LEU A 97 -20.84 -9.82 17.98
C LEU A 97 -20.13 -8.84 18.92
N ASP A 98 -19.63 -7.72 18.41
CA ASP A 98 -19.24 -6.62 19.29
C ASP A 98 -20.50 -5.94 19.84
N ILE A 99 -20.46 -5.55 21.12
CA ILE A 99 -21.56 -4.95 21.87
C ILE A 99 -21.14 -3.54 22.31
N VAL A 100 -22.04 -2.58 22.18
CA VAL A 100 -21.81 -1.22 22.69
C VAL A 100 -22.75 -0.95 23.86
N LEU A 101 -22.24 -0.47 25.00
CA LEU A 101 -23.04 -0.14 26.19
C LEU A 101 -23.04 1.37 26.46
N GLY A 102 -24.24 1.93 26.62
CA GLY A 102 -24.44 3.31 27.09
C GLY A 102 -24.30 3.40 28.62
N ARG A 103 -23.86 4.54 29.12
CA ARG A 103 -23.82 4.81 30.57
C ARG A 103 -25.21 5.19 31.09
N VAL A 104 -25.53 4.83 32.33
CA VAL A 104 -26.82 5.21 32.94
C VAL A 104 -26.87 6.73 33.14
N SER A 105 -27.89 7.39 32.60
CA SER A 105 -28.08 8.84 32.81
C SER A 105 -28.81 9.13 34.13
N ALA A 106 -28.60 10.32 34.71
CA ALA A 106 -29.26 10.73 35.95
C ALA A 106 -30.81 10.73 35.87
N LYS A 107 -31.39 10.81 34.66
CA LYS A 107 -32.84 10.69 34.43
C LYS A 107 -33.32 9.23 34.42
N GLU A 108 -32.46 8.27 34.13
CA GLU A 108 -32.79 6.84 34.10
C GLU A 108 -32.53 6.15 35.43
N ASN A 109 -31.69 6.72 36.30
CA ASN A 109 -31.61 6.29 37.72
C ASN A 109 -32.95 6.43 38.47
N ALA A 110 -33.90 7.21 37.94
CA ALA A 110 -35.25 7.36 38.49
C ALA A 110 -36.27 6.32 37.97
N ILE A 111 -35.87 5.47 37.01
CA ILE A 111 -36.71 4.42 36.43
C ILE A 111 -35.97 3.09 36.59
N GLU A 112 -36.32 2.31 37.60
CA GLU A 112 -35.87 0.92 37.70
C GLU A 112 -36.31 0.14 36.44
N GLY A 113 -35.36 -0.47 35.73
CA GLY A 113 -35.65 -1.52 34.75
C GLY A 113 -35.67 -1.13 33.26
N VAL A 114 -35.06 -0.02 32.84
CA VAL A 114 -34.91 0.26 31.39
C VAL A 114 -33.86 -0.69 30.77
N VAL A 115 -34.33 -1.68 30.00
CA VAL A 115 -33.50 -2.62 29.24
C VAL A 115 -33.62 -2.30 27.75
N ILE A 116 -32.49 -1.97 27.10
CA ILE A 116 -32.47 -1.68 25.66
C ILE A 116 -32.49 -2.98 24.86
N LYS A 117 -33.44 -3.15 23.93
CA LYS A 117 -33.50 -4.31 23.02
C LYS A 117 -32.84 -4.03 21.67
N SER A 118 -31.97 -4.93 21.20
CA SER A 118 -31.25 -4.84 19.90
C SER A 118 -31.08 -6.23 19.28
N THR A 119 -31.08 -6.34 17.94
CA THR A 119 -30.78 -7.61 17.25
C THR A 119 -29.28 -7.73 16.98
N ALA A 120 -28.72 -8.95 16.96
CA ALA A 120 -27.29 -9.19 16.64
C ALA A 120 -26.78 -8.46 15.37
N ARG A 121 -27.55 -8.49 14.28
CA ARG A 121 -27.20 -7.83 13.00
C ARG A 121 -27.10 -6.31 13.11
N ARG A 122 -27.98 -5.69 13.90
CA ARG A 122 -27.96 -4.24 14.14
C ARG A 122 -26.74 -3.86 14.98
N GLU A 123 -26.34 -4.71 15.91
CA GLU A 123 -25.23 -4.45 16.81
C GLU A 123 -23.86 -4.48 16.10
N THR A 124 -23.58 -5.45 15.22
CA THR A 124 -22.29 -5.51 14.48
C THR A 124 -22.05 -4.28 13.59
N ILE A 125 -23.12 -3.77 12.96
CA ILE A 125 -23.04 -2.56 12.14
C ILE A 125 -22.98 -1.30 13.03
N ALA A 126 -23.71 -1.32 14.16
CA ALA A 126 -23.67 -0.24 15.13
C ALA A 126 -22.31 -0.11 15.81
N SER A 127 -21.61 -1.20 16.10
CA SER A 127 -20.29 -1.17 16.75
C SER A 127 -19.24 -0.47 15.87
N THR A 128 -19.17 -0.80 14.58
CA THR A 128 -18.22 -0.17 13.64
C THR A 128 -18.50 1.33 13.46
N ILE A 129 -19.77 1.72 13.39
CA ILE A 129 -20.14 3.14 13.29
C ILE A 129 -20.01 3.86 14.61
N SER A 130 -20.22 3.20 15.74
CA SER A 130 -19.89 3.73 17.08
C SER A 130 -18.39 3.98 17.19
N LEU A 131 -17.55 3.05 16.70
CA LEU A 131 -16.10 3.23 16.59
C LEU A 131 -15.75 4.53 15.86
N GLN A 132 -16.41 4.81 14.73
CA GLN A 132 -16.24 6.07 14.00
C GLN A 132 -16.84 7.29 14.73
N LYS A 133 -18.07 7.18 15.24
CA LYS A 133 -18.83 8.27 15.87
C LYS A 133 -18.15 8.79 17.14
N ASN A 134 -17.57 7.90 17.94
CA ASN A 134 -16.89 8.28 19.19
C ASN A 134 -15.37 8.25 19.09
N SER A 135 -14.81 8.02 17.91
CA SER A 135 -13.41 8.33 17.67
C SER A 135 -13.17 9.81 17.99
N GLY A 136 -12.09 10.12 18.72
CA GLY A 136 -11.72 11.51 18.99
C GLY A 136 -11.05 12.21 17.81
N VAL A 137 -10.82 11.48 16.71
CA VAL A 137 -10.25 11.96 15.46
C VAL A 137 -11.17 11.67 14.28
N VAL A 138 -11.04 12.47 13.23
CA VAL A 138 -11.74 12.21 11.97
C VAL A 138 -11.13 10.96 11.35
N SER A 139 -11.86 9.85 11.44
CA SER A 139 -11.38 8.53 11.02
C SER A 139 -12.48 7.72 10.34
N GLN A 140 -12.06 6.69 9.61
CA GLN A 140 -12.94 5.67 9.04
C GLN A 140 -12.45 4.30 9.48
N VAL A 141 -13.39 3.45 9.88
CA VAL A 141 -13.09 2.14 10.44
C VAL A 141 -13.78 1.07 9.61
N ILE A 142 -13.04 0.05 9.21
CA ILE A 142 -13.57 -1.16 8.59
C ILE A 142 -13.28 -2.33 9.53
N GLY A 143 -14.34 -2.93 10.07
CA GLY A 143 -14.23 -4.11 10.93
C GLY A 143 -14.08 -5.42 10.15
N VAL A 144 -13.59 -6.44 10.85
CA VAL A 144 -13.35 -7.80 10.33
C VAL A 144 -14.56 -8.38 9.62
N GLU A 145 -15.78 -8.09 10.07
CA GLU A 145 -16.99 -8.65 9.46
C GLU A 145 -17.25 -8.07 8.06
N ALA A 146 -16.99 -6.78 7.86
CA ALA A 146 -17.07 -6.16 6.54
C ALA A 146 -15.98 -6.69 5.60
N ILE A 147 -14.78 -6.95 6.12
CA ILE A 147 -13.67 -7.54 5.37
C ILE A 147 -13.95 -9.02 5.03
N LYS A 148 -14.53 -9.81 5.95
CA LYS A 148 -14.89 -11.22 5.72
C LYS A 148 -16.02 -11.38 4.72
N ARG A 149 -17.02 -10.50 4.77
CA ARG A 149 -18.11 -10.43 3.78
C ARG A 149 -17.64 -9.90 2.44
N SER A 150 -16.48 -9.27 2.43
CA SER A 150 -15.82 -8.79 1.24
C SER A 150 -15.02 -9.92 0.58
N PRO A 151 -15.14 -10.10 -0.75
CA PRO A 151 -14.25 -10.95 -1.53
C PRO A 151 -12.83 -10.42 -1.76
N ASP A 152 -12.38 -9.41 -0.99
CA ASP A 152 -11.03 -8.85 -1.11
C ASP A 152 -9.95 -9.87 -0.74
N ARG A 153 -8.84 -9.83 -1.47
CA ARG A 153 -7.68 -10.72 -1.26
C ARG A 153 -6.62 -10.08 -0.37
N ASN A 154 -6.51 -8.75 -0.40
CA ASN A 154 -5.49 -7.99 0.31
C ASN A 154 -6.02 -6.63 0.79
N THR A 155 -5.22 -5.93 1.59
CA THR A 155 -5.59 -4.63 2.17
C THR A 155 -5.86 -3.57 1.10
N GLY A 156 -5.10 -3.55 0.00
CA GLY A 156 -5.29 -2.63 -1.13
C GLY A 156 -6.70 -2.69 -1.72
N GLU A 157 -7.24 -3.89 -1.93
CA GLU A 157 -8.61 -4.08 -2.44
C GLU A 157 -9.68 -3.63 -1.44
N VAL A 158 -9.47 -3.89 -0.14
CA VAL A 158 -10.39 -3.43 0.92
C VAL A 158 -10.48 -1.90 0.94
N LEU A 159 -9.33 -1.23 0.79
CA LEU A 159 -9.24 0.23 0.84
C LEU A 159 -9.95 0.94 -0.32
N LYS A 160 -10.10 0.28 -1.47
CA LYS A 160 -10.89 0.83 -2.60
C LYS A 160 -12.35 1.10 -2.24
N ARG A 161 -12.88 0.45 -1.19
CA ARG A 161 -14.28 0.57 -0.75
C ARG A 161 -14.47 1.69 0.27
N VAL A 162 -13.37 2.29 0.72
CA VAL A 162 -13.39 3.33 1.74
C VAL A 162 -13.66 4.66 1.08
N SER A 163 -14.64 5.37 1.62
CA SER A 163 -14.97 6.74 1.24
C SER A 163 -13.75 7.68 1.39
N GLY A 164 -13.39 8.41 0.33
CA GLY A 164 -12.33 9.41 0.35
C GLY A 164 -10.94 8.83 0.15
N ILE A 165 -10.87 7.58 -0.30
CA ILE A 165 -9.64 6.88 -0.66
C ILE A 165 -9.70 6.47 -2.12
N SER A 166 -8.59 6.58 -2.82
CA SER A 166 -8.40 6.00 -4.15
C SER A 166 -7.13 5.17 -4.15
N VAL A 167 -7.11 4.09 -4.91
CA VAL A 167 -5.95 3.19 -4.98
C VAL A 167 -5.39 3.20 -6.39
N VAL A 168 -4.14 3.62 -6.53
CA VAL A 168 -3.39 3.64 -7.79
C VAL A 168 -2.65 2.30 -7.94
N ASP A 169 -2.67 1.73 -9.14
CA ASP A 169 -2.07 0.43 -9.48
C ASP A 169 -2.52 -0.76 -8.60
N GLY A 170 -3.63 -0.59 -7.87
CA GLY A 170 -4.14 -1.60 -6.94
C GLY A 170 -3.39 -1.72 -5.61
N LYS A 171 -2.34 -0.91 -5.37
CA LYS A 171 -1.50 -1.01 -4.16
C LYS A 171 -1.16 0.29 -3.44
N TYR A 172 -1.14 1.44 -4.13
CA TYR A 172 -0.74 2.72 -3.53
C TYR A 172 -1.96 3.58 -3.22
N ILE A 173 -2.01 4.16 -2.03
CA ILE A 173 -3.18 4.90 -1.55
C ILE A 173 -3.04 6.39 -1.85
N VAL A 174 -4.15 7.00 -2.27
CA VAL A 174 -4.38 8.45 -2.36
C VAL A 174 -5.52 8.80 -1.40
N VAL A 175 -5.30 9.77 -0.51
CA VAL A 175 -6.29 10.23 0.47
C VAL A 175 -6.53 11.73 0.25
N ARG A 176 -7.79 12.14 0.09
CA ARG A 176 -8.16 13.55 -0.18
C ARG A 176 -7.42 14.16 -1.38
N GLY A 177 -7.28 13.38 -2.46
CA GLY A 177 -6.57 13.80 -3.67
C GLY A 177 -5.05 13.95 -3.52
N LEU A 178 -4.48 13.82 -2.31
CA LEU A 178 -3.03 13.89 -2.08
C LEU A 178 -2.36 12.59 -2.51
N SER A 179 -1.26 12.72 -3.24
CA SER A 179 -0.45 11.59 -3.69
C SER A 179 0.04 10.73 -2.54
N ASP A 180 0.42 9.51 -2.87
CA ASP A 180 0.84 8.47 -1.94
C ASP A 180 1.99 8.85 -1.02
N ARG A 181 2.88 9.78 -1.43
CA ARG A 181 3.97 10.28 -0.57
C ARG A 181 3.51 11.02 0.69
N TYR A 182 2.27 11.49 0.70
CA TYR A 182 1.68 12.18 1.86
C TYR A 182 0.89 11.21 2.76
N ASN A 183 0.86 9.92 2.44
CA ASN A 183 0.13 8.90 3.20
C ASN A 183 1.10 7.99 3.93
N GLN A 184 0.70 7.48 5.11
CA GLN A 184 1.56 6.67 5.96
C GLN A 184 0.85 5.40 6.40
N ALA A 185 1.60 4.29 6.51
CA ALA A 185 1.11 3.00 6.96
C ALA A 185 1.60 2.66 8.38
N MET A 186 0.75 1.99 9.15
CA MET A 186 1.08 1.36 10.43
C MET A 186 0.57 -0.07 10.45
N LEU A 187 1.34 -0.97 11.06
CA LEU A 187 0.92 -2.35 11.36
C LEU A 187 0.88 -2.52 12.87
N ASN A 188 -0.27 -2.87 13.42
CA ASN A 188 -0.47 -3.10 14.86
C ASN A 188 0.04 -1.94 15.73
N GLY A 189 -0.20 -0.69 15.31
CA GLY A 189 0.25 0.50 16.05
C GLY A 189 1.72 0.89 15.83
N ILE A 190 2.44 0.22 14.92
CA ILE A 190 3.86 0.50 14.65
C ILE A 190 4.01 1.06 13.25
N GLN A 191 4.77 2.16 13.12
CA GLN A 191 5.07 2.78 11.83
C GLN A 191 5.86 1.83 10.93
N LEU A 192 5.41 1.69 9.69
CA LEU A 192 6.14 0.98 8.65
C LEU A 192 6.96 1.96 7.82
N SER A 193 8.10 1.48 7.30
CA SER A 193 8.87 2.22 6.30
C SER A 193 8.33 1.98 4.90
N SER A 194 8.76 2.80 3.93
CA SER A 194 8.43 2.61 2.51
C SER A 194 8.79 1.20 2.03
N THR A 195 7.88 0.56 1.30
CA THR A 195 8.14 -0.75 0.65
C THR A 195 8.82 -0.60 -0.70
N GLU A 196 8.84 0.62 -1.25
CA GLU A 196 9.51 0.94 -2.50
C GLU A 196 10.76 1.76 -2.18
N PRO A 197 11.97 1.28 -2.48
CA PRO A 197 13.18 2.02 -2.14
C PRO A 197 13.32 3.35 -2.88
N ASP A 198 12.70 3.46 -4.05
CA ASP A 198 12.81 4.60 -4.97
C ASP A 198 11.67 5.61 -4.89
N ARG A 199 10.67 5.36 -4.04
CA ARG A 199 9.47 6.20 -3.87
C ARG A 199 9.02 6.19 -2.42
N LYS A 200 8.59 7.32 -1.87
CA LYS A 200 7.97 7.36 -0.54
C LYS A 200 6.56 6.78 -0.58
N THR A 201 6.41 5.47 -0.42
CA THR A 201 5.09 4.84 -0.50
C THR A 201 5.05 3.46 0.14
N PHE A 202 3.86 3.05 0.58
CA PHE A 202 3.65 1.72 1.11
C PHE A 202 2.71 0.92 0.21
N SER A 203 3.09 -0.31 -0.09
CA SER A 203 2.31 -1.24 -0.90
C SER A 203 1.34 -2.02 -0.02
N PHE A 204 0.04 -1.76 -0.14
CA PHE A 204 -0.98 -2.40 0.70
C PHE A 204 -1.46 -3.77 0.18
N ASP A 205 -0.94 -4.23 -0.95
CA ASP A 205 -1.21 -5.57 -1.48
C ASP A 205 -0.44 -6.68 -0.75
N ILE A 206 0.59 -6.33 0.05
CA ILE A 206 1.42 -7.29 0.79
C ILE A 206 0.70 -7.94 1.98
N PHE A 207 -0.39 -7.32 2.46
CA PHE A 207 -1.15 -7.79 3.62
C PHE A 207 -2.40 -8.55 3.18
N PRO A 208 -2.48 -9.87 3.40
CA PRO A 208 -3.67 -10.65 3.06
C PRO A 208 -4.89 -10.18 3.85
N SER A 209 -6.08 -10.18 3.24
CA SER A 209 -7.31 -9.71 3.91
C SER A 209 -7.71 -10.58 5.12
N SER A 210 -7.40 -11.87 5.09
CA SER A 210 -7.76 -12.82 6.14
C SER A 210 -7.06 -12.59 7.48
N VAL A 211 -5.91 -11.89 7.50
CA VAL A 211 -5.20 -11.55 8.75
C VAL A 211 -5.70 -10.28 9.41
N ILE A 212 -6.49 -9.48 8.70
CA ILE A 212 -6.91 -8.16 9.15
C ILE A 212 -8.09 -8.30 10.11
N GLU A 213 -7.97 -7.69 11.29
CA GLU A 213 -9.05 -7.51 12.24
C GLU A 213 -9.75 -6.18 12.01
N THR A 214 -8.98 -5.10 11.87
CA THR A 214 -9.52 -3.77 11.55
C THR A 214 -8.59 -2.99 10.65
N LEU A 215 -9.17 -2.17 9.78
CA LEU A 215 -8.49 -1.08 9.08
C LEU A 215 -9.01 0.24 9.61
N VAL A 216 -8.10 1.12 10.04
CA VAL A 216 -8.45 2.46 10.52
C VAL A 216 -7.71 3.49 9.68
N ILE A 217 -8.45 4.42 9.09
CA ILE A 217 -7.88 5.49 8.27
C ILE A 217 -8.14 6.81 8.98
N ASN A 218 -7.07 7.45 9.45
CA ASN A 218 -7.14 8.74 10.13
C ASN A 218 -6.87 9.88 9.15
N LYS A 219 -7.69 10.92 9.22
CA LYS A 219 -7.60 12.13 8.40
C LYS A 219 -7.16 13.36 9.20
N THR A 220 -7.26 13.30 10.53
CA THR A 220 -6.72 14.31 11.45
C THR A 220 -5.68 13.70 12.39
N PHE A 221 -4.69 14.52 12.77
CA PHE A 221 -3.57 14.12 13.62
C PHE A 221 -3.85 14.31 15.11
N ILE A 222 -3.29 13.43 15.93
CA ILE A 222 -3.19 13.55 17.39
C ILE A 222 -1.77 13.15 17.86
N PRO A 223 -1.31 13.64 19.02
CA PRO A 223 0.09 13.52 19.43
C PRO A 223 0.61 12.08 19.57
N GLU A 224 -0.25 11.10 19.86
CA GLU A 224 0.16 9.70 19.95
C GLU A 224 0.57 9.08 18.61
N TYR A 225 0.12 9.63 17.48
CA TYR A 225 0.45 9.12 16.15
C TYR A 225 1.83 9.60 15.69
N THR A 226 2.39 8.92 14.69
CA THR A 226 3.58 9.42 13.99
C THR A 226 3.28 10.75 13.30
N GLY A 227 4.25 11.66 13.32
CA GLY A 227 4.15 12.97 12.69
C GLY A 227 4.29 12.96 11.16
N GLU A 228 4.63 11.81 10.57
CA GLU A 228 5.13 11.73 9.19
C GLU A 228 4.03 11.48 8.14
N TRP A 229 3.05 12.38 8.02
CA TRP A 229 2.00 12.31 6.99
C TRP A 229 1.24 13.63 6.79
N GLY A 230 0.54 13.75 5.66
CA GLY A 230 -0.28 14.92 5.32
C GLY A 230 -1.66 14.61 4.75
N GLY A 231 -1.84 13.44 4.11
CA GLY A 231 -3.09 12.97 3.52
C GLY A 231 -3.90 12.10 4.49
N GLY A 232 -3.42 10.88 4.75
CA GLY A 232 -4.03 9.98 5.73
C GLY A 232 -3.04 8.99 6.34
N LEU A 233 -3.36 8.55 7.56
CA LEU A 233 -2.64 7.51 8.30
C LEU A 233 -3.48 6.23 8.33
N ILE A 234 -2.99 5.18 7.68
CA ILE A 234 -3.67 3.89 7.53
C ILE A 234 -3.09 2.89 8.52
N GLN A 235 -3.90 2.44 9.45
CA GLN A 235 -3.54 1.44 10.45
C GLN A 235 -4.15 0.09 10.07
N VAL A 236 -3.28 -0.90 9.90
CA VAL A 236 -3.64 -2.30 9.69
C VAL A 236 -3.46 -3.04 11.02
N ASN A 237 -4.56 -3.46 11.63
CA ASN A 237 -4.50 -4.25 12.85
C ASN A 237 -4.78 -5.71 12.48
N THR A 238 -3.86 -6.60 12.86
CA THR A 238 -4.02 -8.03 12.59
C THR A 238 -4.70 -8.73 13.76
N LYS A 239 -5.46 -9.78 13.45
CA LYS A 239 -6.07 -10.67 14.45
C LYS A 239 -5.03 -11.16 15.46
N ASP A 240 -5.44 -11.25 16.71
CA ASP A 240 -4.52 -11.48 17.84
C ASP A 240 -4.67 -12.88 18.48
N VAL A 241 -5.82 -13.17 19.11
CA VAL A 241 -6.11 -14.48 19.73
C VAL A 241 -7.42 -15.00 19.16
N PRO A 242 -7.44 -16.18 18.52
CA PRO A 242 -8.69 -16.75 18.03
C PRO A 242 -9.43 -17.44 19.18
N SER A 243 -10.75 -17.27 19.25
CA SER A 243 -11.61 -17.98 20.22
C SER A 243 -11.63 -19.49 20.01
N LYS A 244 -11.32 -19.96 18.80
CA LYS A 244 -11.39 -21.37 18.40
C LYS A 244 -10.39 -21.72 17.33
N LYS A 245 -10.21 -23.04 17.22
CA LYS A 245 -9.55 -23.66 16.08
C LYS A 245 -10.34 -23.33 14.81
N PHE A 246 -9.68 -22.75 13.82
CA PHE A 246 -10.20 -22.59 12.48
C PHE A 246 -9.10 -22.89 11.47
N PHE A 247 -9.52 -23.33 10.28
CA PHE A 247 -8.65 -23.46 9.12
C PHE A 247 -9.46 -23.11 7.88
N ASN A 248 -8.99 -22.14 7.10
CA ASN A 248 -9.57 -21.75 5.83
C ASN A 248 -8.56 -22.03 4.72
N ALA A 249 -9.07 -22.54 3.60
CA ALA A 249 -8.32 -22.63 2.36
C ALA A 249 -9.06 -21.89 1.25
N GLN A 250 -8.32 -21.12 0.46
CA GLN A 250 -8.84 -20.43 -0.69
C GLN A 250 -7.92 -20.65 -1.89
N VAL A 251 -8.52 -21.04 -3.01
CA VAL A 251 -7.83 -21.21 -4.30
C VAL A 251 -8.46 -20.27 -5.31
N GLY A 252 -7.66 -19.68 -6.18
CA GLY A 252 -8.15 -18.76 -7.18
C GLY A 252 -7.42 -18.90 -8.50
N VAL A 253 -8.17 -18.72 -9.58
CA VAL A 253 -7.67 -18.62 -10.95
C VAL A 253 -8.14 -17.29 -11.53
N GLY A 254 -7.36 -16.70 -12.42
CA GLY A 254 -7.74 -15.48 -13.09
C GLY A 254 -7.04 -15.29 -14.41
N ALA A 255 -7.45 -14.26 -15.14
CA ALA A 255 -6.86 -13.88 -16.39
C ALA A 255 -7.03 -12.37 -16.60
N ASN A 256 -6.26 -11.81 -17.53
CA ASN A 256 -6.38 -10.43 -17.94
C ASN A 256 -6.82 -10.38 -19.41
N SER A 257 -7.76 -9.50 -19.74
CA SER A 257 -8.33 -9.38 -21.09
C SER A 257 -7.29 -9.16 -22.20
N ILE A 258 -6.14 -8.53 -21.92
CA ILE A 258 -5.07 -8.30 -22.90
C ILE A 258 -4.00 -9.40 -22.92
N THR A 259 -4.12 -10.41 -22.04
CA THR A 259 -3.27 -11.62 -22.03
C THR A 259 -4.00 -12.88 -22.49
N ILE A 260 -5.33 -12.92 -22.40
CA ILE A 260 -6.16 -14.06 -22.85
C ILE A 260 -5.91 -14.35 -24.33
N ASN A 261 -5.60 -15.61 -24.65
CA ASN A 261 -5.33 -16.12 -26.00
C ASN A 261 -4.21 -15.37 -26.74
N ARG A 262 -3.31 -14.70 -26.02
CA ARG A 262 -2.12 -14.06 -26.58
C ARG A 262 -0.87 -14.71 -26.01
N GLU A 263 0.15 -14.81 -26.85
CA GLU A 263 1.46 -15.26 -26.41
C GLU A 263 2.03 -14.34 -25.33
N PHE A 264 2.55 -14.94 -24.26
CA PHE A 264 3.11 -14.22 -23.13
C PHE A 264 4.61 -14.49 -23.03
N LEU A 265 5.41 -13.43 -23.11
CA LEU A 265 6.86 -13.53 -23.03
C LEU A 265 7.30 -13.64 -21.58
N THR A 266 8.23 -14.54 -21.31
CA THR A 266 8.80 -14.77 -19.98
C THR A 266 10.31 -14.61 -20.03
N ASN A 267 10.88 -13.96 -19.02
CA ASN A 267 12.33 -13.94 -18.87
C ASN A 267 12.81 -15.33 -18.47
N LYS A 268 13.88 -15.83 -19.09
CA LYS A 268 14.47 -17.12 -18.70
C LYS A 268 14.98 -17.04 -17.27
N GLY A 269 14.79 -18.11 -16.50
CA GLY A 269 14.94 -18.06 -15.05
C GLY A 269 15.40 -19.35 -14.39
N GLY A 270 15.60 -19.26 -13.08
CA GLY A 270 16.07 -20.33 -12.24
C GLY A 270 14.96 -21.27 -11.76
N LYS A 271 15.34 -22.28 -10.97
CA LYS A 271 14.42 -23.31 -10.46
C LYS A 271 13.37 -22.77 -9.49
N PHE A 272 13.65 -21.66 -8.79
CA PHE A 272 12.77 -21.07 -7.78
C PHE A 272 12.05 -19.80 -8.27
N ASP A 273 12.14 -19.49 -9.56
CA ASP A 273 11.46 -18.33 -10.15
C ASP A 273 9.94 -18.40 -9.96
N PHE A 274 9.34 -19.59 -9.91
CA PHE A 274 7.90 -19.76 -9.64
C PHE A 274 7.50 -19.36 -8.21
N LEU A 275 8.46 -19.18 -7.30
CA LEU A 275 8.27 -18.64 -5.95
C LEU A 275 8.70 -17.16 -5.86
N GLY A 276 9.11 -16.55 -6.98
CA GLY A 276 9.65 -15.20 -7.01
C GLY A 276 11.04 -15.09 -6.39
N ILE A 277 11.82 -16.18 -6.37
CA ILE A 277 13.16 -16.24 -5.74
C ILE A 277 14.21 -16.59 -6.81
N ASP A 278 15.27 -15.79 -6.92
CA ASP A 278 16.36 -16.13 -7.84
C ASP A 278 17.18 -17.31 -7.26
N SER A 279 17.32 -18.38 -8.04
CA SER A 279 18.12 -19.55 -7.63
C SER A 279 19.62 -19.41 -7.95
N GLY A 280 20.09 -18.19 -8.23
CA GLY A 280 21.45 -17.93 -8.70
C GLY A 280 21.66 -18.11 -10.20
N TYR A 281 20.60 -18.17 -11.01
CA TYR A 281 20.71 -18.24 -12.47
C TYR A 281 21.27 -16.94 -13.06
N ARG A 282 20.93 -15.81 -12.44
CA ARG A 282 21.24 -14.45 -12.88
C ARG A 282 22.38 -13.77 -12.10
N LYS A 283 22.96 -14.48 -11.13
CA LYS A 283 24.00 -13.91 -10.25
C LYS A 283 25.25 -13.51 -11.05
N LEU A 284 26.01 -12.57 -10.50
CA LEU A 284 27.36 -12.30 -10.98
C LEU A 284 28.20 -13.60 -11.01
N PRO A 285 29.03 -13.81 -12.05
CA PRO A 285 29.93 -14.96 -12.14
C PRO A 285 30.74 -15.21 -10.86
N ALA A 286 31.08 -16.48 -10.59
CA ALA A 286 31.92 -16.80 -9.45
C ALA A 286 33.28 -16.08 -9.56
N GLY A 287 33.75 -15.51 -8.44
CA GLY A 287 35.00 -14.74 -8.40
C GLY A 287 34.91 -13.34 -8.99
N PHE A 288 33.72 -12.83 -9.34
CA PHE A 288 33.57 -11.46 -9.81
C PHE A 288 34.04 -10.47 -8.72
N PRO A 289 35.03 -9.60 -8.99
CA PRO A 289 35.65 -8.79 -7.96
C PRO A 289 34.76 -7.66 -7.47
N SER A 290 35.11 -7.10 -6.31
CA SER A 290 34.50 -5.86 -5.82
C SER A 290 34.75 -4.69 -6.79
N LYS A 291 33.95 -3.60 -6.71
CA LYS A 291 34.08 -2.43 -7.61
C LYS A 291 35.51 -1.88 -7.70
N ASN A 292 36.19 -1.70 -6.56
CA ASN A 292 37.57 -1.18 -6.54
C ASN A 292 38.56 -2.14 -7.18
N GLN A 293 38.39 -3.44 -6.97
CA GLN A 293 39.24 -4.47 -7.57
C GLN A 293 38.96 -4.62 -9.07
N PHE A 294 37.69 -4.50 -9.49
CA PHE A 294 37.30 -4.55 -10.90
C PHE A 294 37.89 -3.38 -11.69
N ASN A 295 37.88 -2.17 -11.12
CA ASN A 295 38.43 -0.96 -11.78
C ASN A 295 39.92 -1.08 -12.16
N ILE A 296 40.72 -1.84 -11.39
CA ILE A 296 42.16 -2.00 -11.62
C ILE A 296 42.51 -3.23 -12.46
N LEU A 297 41.51 -4.03 -12.86
CA LEU A 297 41.74 -5.14 -13.78
C LEU A 297 42.13 -4.63 -15.17
N SER A 298 42.92 -5.43 -15.89
CA SER A 298 43.13 -5.22 -17.32
C SER A 298 41.83 -5.39 -18.11
N ASP A 299 41.75 -4.73 -19.28
CA ASP A 299 40.57 -4.82 -20.15
C ASP A 299 40.26 -6.26 -20.57
N GLU A 300 41.28 -7.10 -20.73
CA GLU A 300 41.12 -8.53 -21.02
C GLU A 300 40.39 -9.26 -19.88
N GLN A 301 40.79 -9.01 -18.63
CA GLN A 301 40.16 -9.61 -17.46
C GLN A 301 38.72 -9.11 -17.27
N LYS A 302 38.48 -7.80 -17.43
CA LYS A 302 37.13 -7.23 -17.36
C LYS A 302 36.22 -7.81 -18.44
N THR A 303 36.72 -7.90 -19.67
CA THR A 303 36.02 -8.46 -20.83
C THR A 303 35.69 -9.94 -20.64
N LYS A 304 36.61 -10.72 -20.04
CA LYS A 304 36.34 -12.11 -19.67
C LYS A 304 35.17 -12.23 -18.68
N PHE A 305 35.13 -11.41 -17.63
CA PHE A 305 33.99 -11.37 -16.72
C PHE A 305 32.70 -10.95 -17.44
N GLY A 306 32.79 -9.96 -18.32
CA GLY A 306 31.72 -9.50 -19.20
C GLY A 306 31.10 -10.65 -20.00
N SER A 307 31.92 -11.43 -20.72
CA SER A 307 31.45 -12.57 -21.54
C SER A 307 30.70 -13.65 -20.74
N LEU A 308 30.97 -13.78 -19.44
CA LEU A 308 30.29 -14.75 -18.56
C LEU A 308 28.98 -14.21 -17.98
N TYR A 309 28.89 -12.88 -17.83
CA TYR A 309 27.74 -12.19 -17.25
C TYR A 309 26.74 -11.77 -18.33
N ALA A 310 27.20 -11.12 -19.39
CA ALA A 310 26.44 -10.71 -20.55
C ALA A 310 26.05 -11.93 -21.40
N LYS A 311 25.07 -12.70 -20.96
CA LYS A 311 24.54 -13.86 -21.67
C LYS A 311 23.02 -13.93 -21.56
N ASN A 312 22.41 -14.86 -22.29
CA ASN A 312 21.00 -15.21 -22.16
C ASN A 312 20.02 -14.05 -22.40
N PHE A 313 20.28 -13.20 -23.39
CA PHE A 313 19.41 -12.06 -23.71
C PHE A 313 18.17 -12.44 -24.55
N GLY A 314 17.75 -13.71 -24.47
CA GLY A 314 16.54 -14.25 -25.08
C GLY A 314 15.43 -14.47 -24.05
N PHE A 315 14.20 -14.64 -24.54
CA PHE A 315 13.02 -14.91 -23.70
C PHE A 315 12.46 -16.32 -23.96
N GLY A 316 11.55 -16.78 -23.09
CA GLY A 316 10.66 -17.92 -23.31
C GLY A 316 9.24 -17.44 -23.58
N THR A 317 8.35 -18.35 -24.00
CA THR A 317 6.94 -18.00 -24.26
C THR A 317 5.99 -19.03 -23.66
N ILE A 318 4.80 -18.57 -23.26
CA ILE A 318 3.69 -19.41 -22.79
C ILE A 318 2.41 -18.96 -23.50
N GLY A 319 1.55 -19.92 -23.88
CA GLY A 319 0.37 -19.64 -24.70
C GLY A 319 -0.82 -19.05 -23.96
N TYR A 320 -1.14 -19.55 -22.76
CA TYR A 320 -2.30 -19.11 -21.98
C TYR A 320 -1.86 -18.76 -20.55
N PRO A 321 -1.48 -17.50 -20.28
CA PRO A 321 -1.03 -17.09 -18.96
C PRO A 321 -2.22 -17.00 -17.97
N GLU A 322 -2.31 -17.96 -17.05
CA GLU A 322 -3.27 -17.93 -15.94
C GLU A 322 -2.67 -17.24 -14.72
N ASN A 323 -3.49 -16.47 -14.03
CA ASN A 323 -3.21 -15.95 -12.70
C ASN A 323 -3.65 -16.99 -11.67
N GLU A 324 -2.83 -17.24 -10.66
CA GLU A 324 -3.07 -18.27 -9.66
C GLU A 324 -2.97 -17.66 -8.27
N SER A 325 -3.80 -18.13 -7.33
CA SER A 325 -3.63 -17.83 -5.91
C SER A 325 -3.96 -19.00 -5.02
N LEU A 326 -3.22 -19.09 -3.91
CA LEU A 326 -3.50 -19.97 -2.79
C LEU A 326 -3.38 -19.15 -1.50
N GLN A 327 -4.37 -19.25 -0.64
CA GLN A 327 -4.34 -18.71 0.72
C GLN A 327 -4.77 -19.80 1.68
N LEU A 328 -3.97 -20.02 2.72
CA LEU A 328 -4.27 -20.89 3.84
C LEU A 328 -4.15 -20.07 5.10
N ASP A 329 -5.19 -20.03 5.93
CA ASP A 329 -5.11 -19.39 7.23
C ASP A 329 -5.72 -20.27 8.31
N GLY A 330 -5.08 -20.30 9.46
CA GLY A 330 -5.55 -21.06 10.59
C GLY A 330 -5.17 -20.39 11.89
N GLY A 331 -5.91 -20.73 12.94
CA GLY A 331 -5.58 -20.26 14.27
C GLY A 331 -6.22 -21.15 15.30
N PHE A 332 -5.64 -21.16 16.51
CA PHE A 332 -6.15 -21.90 17.64
C PHE A 332 -5.79 -21.20 18.95
N ASN A 333 -6.52 -21.52 20.01
CA ASN A 333 -6.14 -21.23 21.37
C ASN A 333 -5.80 -22.54 22.11
N THR A 334 -4.87 -22.45 23.05
CA THR A 334 -4.50 -23.56 23.94
C THR A 334 -4.02 -22.97 25.26
N LYS A 335 -3.74 -23.83 26.25
CA LYS A 335 -3.08 -23.42 27.49
C LYS A 335 -1.64 -23.88 27.50
N ILE A 336 -0.72 -22.98 27.84
CA ILE A 336 0.69 -23.30 28.12
C ILE A 336 1.03 -22.77 29.51
N PHE A 337 1.57 -23.61 30.39
CA PHE A 337 1.81 -23.26 31.80
C PHE A 337 0.57 -22.70 32.55
N GLY A 338 -0.62 -23.19 32.19
CA GLY A 338 -1.90 -22.71 32.75
C GLY A 338 -2.33 -21.32 32.26
N LYS A 339 -1.62 -20.74 31.29
CA LYS A 339 -1.90 -19.43 30.67
C LYS A 339 -2.45 -19.61 29.26
N ASP A 340 -3.34 -18.72 28.83
CA ASP A 340 -3.98 -18.83 27.51
C ASP A 340 -3.02 -18.35 26.41
N LEU A 341 -2.71 -19.22 25.47
CA LEU A 341 -1.91 -18.96 24.28
C LEU A 341 -2.81 -18.97 23.04
N GLY A 342 -2.86 -17.87 22.31
CA GLY A 342 -3.41 -17.78 20.96
C GLY A 342 -2.33 -17.90 19.91
N VAL A 343 -2.62 -18.65 18.85
CA VAL A 343 -1.76 -18.81 17.68
C VAL A 343 -2.58 -18.54 16.41
N ILE A 344 -2.05 -17.71 15.51
CA ILE A 344 -2.59 -17.50 14.17
C ILE A 344 -1.44 -17.65 13.17
N ALA A 345 -1.65 -18.47 12.16
CA ALA A 345 -0.69 -18.71 11.09
C ALA A 345 -1.39 -18.52 9.73
N VAL A 346 -0.72 -17.82 8.81
CA VAL A 346 -1.22 -17.61 7.45
C VAL A 346 -0.11 -17.88 6.45
N PHE A 347 -0.49 -18.50 5.35
CA PHE A 347 0.33 -18.70 4.15
C PHE A 347 -0.41 -18.13 2.95
N ASN A 348 0.30 -17.40 2.11
CA ASN A 348 -0.25 -16.83 0.88
C ASN A 348 0.72 -16.98 -0.28
N TYR A 349 0.18 -17.37 -1.43
CA TYR A 349 0.89 -17.41 -2.70
C TYR A 349 -0.01 -16.77 -3.76
N ASN A 350 0.50 -15.77 -4.48
CA ASN A 350 -0.15 -15.18 -5.64
C ASN A 350 0.85 -15.14 -6.80
N ASN A 351 0.39 -15.52 -7.99
CA ASN A 351 1.16 -15.47 -9.24
C ASN A 351 0.30 -14.76 -10.28
N ASN A 352 0.68 -13.53 -10.65
CA ASN A 352 -0.09 -12.66 -11.51
C ASN A 352 0.72 -12.27 -12.75
N LYS A 353 0.20 -12.66 -13.92
CA LYS A 353 0.80 -12.40 -15.22
C LYS A 353 0.06 -11.24 -15.88
N LYS A 354 0.77 -10.15 -16.09
CA LYS A 354 0.24 -8.90 -16.66
C LYS A 354 0.96 -8.58 -17.95
N ARG A 355 0.21 -8.05 -18.91
CA ARG A 355 0.77 -7.36 -20.08
C ARG A 355 0.43 -5.89 -19.96
N THR A 356 1.28 -5.01 -20.44
CA THR A 356 0.98 -3.57 -20.50
C THR A 356 1.50 -3.05 -21.83
N GLU A 357 0.66 -2.34 -22.56
CA GLU A 357 1.02 -1.66 -23.80
C GLU A 357 1.15 -0.17 -23.49
N THR A 358 2.29 0.43 -23.80
CA THR A 358 2.59 1.84 -23.52
C THR A 358 3.11 2.55 -24.75
N VAL A 359 2.47 3.63 -25.15
CA VAL A 359 3.05 4.64 -26.04
C VAL A 359 3.67 5.72 -25.16
N ASN A 360 4.94 6.05 -25.39
CA ASN A 360 5.67 7.10 -24.68
C ASN A 360 6.33 8.03 -25.69
N ARG A 361 5.94 9.30 -25.66
CA ARG A 361 6.36 10.36 -26.55
C ARG A 361 6.95 11.52 -25.76
N PHE A 362 8.04 12.03 -26.29
CA PHE A 362 8.66 13.26 -25.83
C PHE A 362 8.57 14.30 -26.92
N PHE A 363 8.39 15.55 -26.53
CA PHE A 363 8.21 16.65 -27.45
C PHE A 363 9.21 17.76 -27.15
N THR A 364 9.66 18.42 -28.21
CA THR A 364 10.08 19.82 -28.14
C THR A 364 8.82 20.66 -28.30
N ILE A 365 8.54 21.55 -27.34
CA ILE A 365 7.31 22.35 -27.33
C ILE A 365 7.68 23.82 -27.53
N ASN A 366 7.14 24.43 -28.58
CA ASN A 366 7.27 25.86 -28.87
C ASN A 366 5.86 26.43 -29.03
N ASP A 367 5.42 27.24 -28.05
CA ASP A 367 4.05 27.71 -27.92
C ASP A 367 3.03 26.55 -27.93
N GLN A 368 2.12 26.53 -28.91
CA GLN A 368 1.11 25.48 -29.09
C GLN A 368 1.56 24.37 -30.04
N ASN A 369 2.80 24.40 -30.52
CA ASN A 369 3.35 23.39 -31.43
C ASN A 369 4.21 22.39 -30.66
N ALA A 370 3.88 21.10 -30.78
CA ALA A 370 4.64 20.02 -30.19
C ALA A 370 5.28 19.16 -31.29
N ASN A 371 6.60 19.24 -31.41
CA ASN A 371 7.39 18.43 -32.33
C ASN A 371 7.88 17.18 -31.60
N VAL A 372 7.57 16.00 -32.12
CA VAL A 372 7.96 14.72 -31.51
C VAL A 372 9.47 14.52 -31.61
N ASN A 373 10.13 14.30 -30.47
CA ASN A 373 11.54 13.94 -30.38
C ASN A 373 11.72 12.41 -30.32
N PHE A 374 10.83 11.73 -29.59
CA PHE A 374 10.84 10.28 -29.43
C PHE A 374 9.40 9.77 -29.50
N ASP A 375 9.14 8.68 -30.22
CA ASP A 375 7.85 7.98 -30.22
C ASP A 375 8.08 6.48 -30.01
N TYR A 376 7.86 6.01 -28.78
CA TYR A 376 8.17 4.65 -28.37
C TYR A 376 6.90 3.88 -28.02
N ASN A 377 6.68 2.76 -28.70
CA ASN A 377 5.69 1.76 -28.32
C ASN A 377 6.38 0.62 -27.55
N THR A 378 5.98 0.38 -26.31
CA THR A 378 6.55 -0.64 -25.42
C THR A 378 5.48 -1.64 -24.99
N GLU A 379 5.72 -2.91 -25.28
CA GLU A 379 4.95 -4.03 -24.73
C GLU A 379 5.74 -4.66 -23.60
N LYS A 380 5.18 -4.63 -22.39
CA LYS A 380 5.79 -5.18 -21.18
C LYS A 380 5.01 -6.38 -20.70
N TYR A 381 5.69 -7.51 -20.55
CA TYR A 381 5.17 -8.76 -20.00
C TYR A 381 5.77 -8.94 -18.61
N SER A 382 4.94 -8.91 -17.57
CA SER A 382 5.38 -8.98 -16.18
C SER A 382 4.73 -10.16 -15.46
N ASN A 383 5.54 -10.97 -14.79
CA ASN A 383 5.11 -12.02 -13.89
C ASN A 383 5.42 -11.61 -12.46
N ASP A 384 4.40 -11.23 -11.71
CA ASP A 384 4.46 -10.78 -10.33
C ASP A 384 4.09 -11.92 -9.39
N ILE A 385 5.02 -12.34 -8.54
CA ILE A 385 4.81 -13.41 -7.56
C ILE A 385 4.94 -12.86 -6.16
N ILE A 386 3.95 -13.13 -5.31
CA ILE A 386 3.97 -12.81 -3.87
C ILE A 386 3.88 -14.12 -3.10
N LEU A 387 4.89 -14.40 -2.29
CA LEU A 387 4.92 -15.53 -1.35
C LEU A 387 5.01 -14.96 0.07
N GLY A 388 3.95 -15.11 0.85
CA GLY A 388 3.80 -14.51 2.18
C GLY A 388 3.52 -15.53 3.27
N GLY A 389 3.99 -15.22 4.47
CA GLY A 389 3.72 -15.98 5.70
C GLY A 389 3.51 -15.03 6.88
N LEU A 390 2.62 -15.37 7.80
CA LEU A 390 2.41 -14.66 9.05
C LEU A 390 2.27 -15.65 10.21
N LEU A 391 2.87 -15.32 11.35
CA LEU A 391 2.74 -16.06 12.60
C LEU A 391 2.59 -15.09 13.78
N ASN A 392 1.41 -15.07 14.38
CA ASN A 392 1.11 -14.33 15.59
C ASN A 392 0.95 -15.29 16.78
N LEU A 393 1.65 -15.00 17.87
CA LEU A 393 1.60 -15.72 19.14
C LEU A 393 1.24 -14.73 20.25
N SER A 394 0.18 -15.00 20.99
CA SER A 394 -0.30 -14.09 22.03
C SER A 394 -0.58 -14.84 23.32
N LEU A 395 0.18 -14.51 24.38
CA LEU A 395 0.10 -15.13 25.70
C LEU A 395 -0.60 -14.18 26.68
N LYS A 396 -1.76 -14.60 27.20
CA LYS A 396 -2.49 -13.91 28.27
C LYS A 396 -2.10 -14.52 29.62
N PHE A 397 -1.41 -13.74 30.46
CA PHE A 397 -1.00 -14.19 31.80
C PHE A 397 -2.15 -14.15 32.80
N ASN A 398 -3.00 -13.14 32.67
CA ASN A 398 -4.23 -12.92 33.43
C ASN A 398 -5.07 -11.88 32.69
N SER A 399 -6.21 -11.48 33.29
CA SER A 399 -7.08 -10.44 32.72
C SER A 399 -6.36 -9.12 32.47
N ASN A 400 -5.30 -8.79 33.21
CA ASN A 400 -4.60 -7.50 33.19
C ASN A 400 -3.28 -7.48 32.39
N ASN A 401 -2.78 -8.63 31.92
CA ASN A 401 -1.44 -8.74 31.35
C ASN A 401 -1.42 -9.65 30.12
N LYS A 402 -1.02 -9.08 28.98
CA LYS A 402 -0.89 -9.79 27.70
C LYS A 402 0.44 -9.43 27.04
N ILE A 403 1.12 -10.44 26.49
CA ILE A 403 2.29 -10.26 25.63
C ILE A 403 2.02 -10.92 24.27
N SER A 404 2.41 -10.26 23.18
CA SER A 404 2.18 -10.70 21.81
C SER A 404 3.48 -10.62 21.00
N LEU A 405 3.81 -11.71 20.32
CA LEU A 405 4.86 -11.79 19.30
C LEU A 405 4.19 -11.93 17.93
N LYS A 406 4.36 -10.93 17.06
CA LYS A 406 3.74 -10.86 15.74
C LYS A 406 4.82 -10.85 14.66
N ASN A 407 4.73 -11.78 13.72
CA ASN A 407 5.74 -11.96 12.67
C ASN A 407 5.08 -11.99 11.30
N ILE A 408 5.67 -11.31 10.34
CA ILE A 408 5.27 -11.37 8.93
C ILE A 408 6.52 -11.45 8.06
N ILE A 409 6.44 -12.27 7.02
CA ILE A 409 7.44 -12.38 5.96
C ILE A 409 6.72 -12.34 4.62
N THR A 410 7.26 -11.63 3.64
CA THR A 410 6.72 -11.57 2.29
C THR A 410 7.87 -11.43 1.30
N ASN A 411 7.98 -12.36 0.37
CA ASN A 411 8.88 -12.27 -0.76
C ASN A 411 8.08 -11.93 -2.03
N THR A 412 8.39 -10.79 -2.63
CA THR A 412 7.82 -10.35 -3.90
C THR A 412 8.86 -10.49 -5.00
N GLY A 413 8.59 -11.28 -6.03
CA GLY A 413 9.44 -11.43 -7.21
C GLY A 413 8.73 -10.96 -8.47
N THR A 414 9.30 -9.98 -9.16
CA THR A 414 8.82 -9.49 -10.46
C THR A 414 9.83 -9.82 -11.53
N SER A 415 9.39 -10.62 -12.50
CA SER A 415 10.16 -10.93 -13.71
C SER A 415 9.50 -10.27 -14.91
N SER A 416 10.26 -9.60 -15.78
CA SER A 416 9.67 -8.95 -16.96
C SER A 416 10.51 -9.01 -18.22
N VAL A 417 9.79 -8.99 -19.35
CA VAL A 417 10.32 -8.80 -20.70
C VAL A 417 9.63 -7.58 -21.29
N SER A 418 10.40 -6.56 -21.65
CA SER A 418 9.90 -5.37 -22.33
C SER A 418 10.43 -5.36 -23.76
N MET A 419 9.52 -5.22 -24.72
CA MET A 419 9.81 -5.07 -26.15
C MET A 419 9.42 -3.66 -26.57
N ARG A 420 10.36 -2.90 -27.12
CA ARG A 420 10.13 -1.53 -27.56
C ARG A 420 10.41 -1.40 -29.05
N THR A 421 9.50 -0.72 -29.74
CA THR A 421 9.64 -0.30 -31.13
C THR A 421 9.33 1.20 -31.21
N GLY A 422 9.69 1.87 -32.30
CA GLY A 422 9.37 3.28 -32.44
C GLY A 422 10.34 4.06 -33.30
N LYS A 423 10.32 5.38 -33.14
CA LYS A 423 11.23 6.31 -33.82
C LYS A 423 11.93 7.25 -32.86
N ASP A 424 13.18 7.55 -33.19
CA ASP A 424 14.04 8.54 -32.53
C ASP A 424 14.39 9.64 -33.54
N PHE A 425 13.95 10.88 -33.27
CA PHE A 425 14.10 12.03 -34.16
C PHE A 425 15.27 12.94 -33.76
N GLU A 426 16.09 12.55 -32.78
CA GLU A 426 17.19 13.40 -32.26
C GLU A 426 18.26 13.66 -33.34
N PHE A 427 18.60 12.65 -34.14
CA PHE A 427 19.65 12.75 -35.17
C PHE A 427 19.13 12.93 -36.60
N ASP A 428 17.90 12.47 -36.89
CA ASP A 428 17.20 12.71 -38.15
C ASP A 428 15.79 13.26 -37.84
N PRO A 429 15.65 14.59 -37.70
CA PRO A 429 14.37 15.21 -37.37
C PRO A 429 13.29 15.05 -38.44
N VAL A 430 13.65 14.66 -39.67
CA VAL A 430 12.73 14.56 -40.80
C VAL A 430 12.17 13.14 -40.92
N ASN A 431 13.05 12.14 -40.96
CA ASN A 431 12.63 10.75 -41.19
C ASN A 431 12.50 9.94 -39.89
N GLY A 432 13.27 10.31 -38.87
CA GLY A 432 13.46 9.55 -37.63
C GLY A 432 14.28 8.27 -37.87
N THR A 433 15.01 7.84 -36.86
CA THR A 433 15.68 6.53 -36.83
C THR A 433 14.72 5.49 -36.26
N ASN A 434 14.51 4.38 -36.96
CA ASN A 434 13.68 3.28 -36.43
C ASN A 434 14.42 2.58 -35.31
N ILE A 435 13.73 2.33 -34.19
CA ILE A 435 14.31 1.66 -33.02
C ILE A 435 13.65 0.32 -32.75
N LEU A 436 14.46 -0.64 -32.29
CA LEU A 436 14.02 -1.90 -31.72
C LEU A 436 14.83 -2.13 -30.45
N ALA A 437 14.19 -2.14 -29.28
CA ALA A 437 14.87 -2.33 -28.01
C ALA A 437 14.22 -3.41 -27.14
N ARG A 438 15.02 -4.01 -26.28
CA ARG A 438 14.59 -5.04 -25.33
C ARG A 438 15.13 -4.73 -23.94
N GLU A 439 14.31 -4.99 -22.92
CA GLU A 439 14.75 -5.06 -21.52
C GLU A 439 14.34 -6.40 -20.92
N LEU A 440 15.27 -7.09 -20.26
CA LEU A 440 15.00 -8.27 -19.43
C LEU A 440 15.32 -7.94 -17.98
N SER A 441 14.34 -8.13 -17.09
CA SER A 441 14.47 -7.76 -15.68
C SER A 441 14.02 -8.89 -14.77
N PHE A 442 14.67 -9.00 -13.61
CA PHE A 442 14.19 -9.71 -12.45
C PHE A 442 14.49 -8.88 -11.21
N LYS A 443 13.47 -8.64 -10.38
CA LYS A 443 13.56 -7.90 -9.12
C LYS A 443 12.94 -8.74 -8.02
N GLN A 444 13.68 -8.96 -6.94
CA GLN A 444 13.19 -9.64 -5.75
C GLN A 444 13.24 -8.68 -4.55
N THR A 445 12.14 -8.60 -3.80
CA THR A 445 12.01 -7.80 -2.59
C THR A 445 11.54 -8.68 -1.44
N LEU A 446 12.35 -8.79 -0.38
CA LEU A 446 12.00 -9.46 0.86
C LEU A 446 11.60 -8.42 1.91
N PHE A 447 10.38 -8.52 2.41
CA PHE A 447 9.90 -7.79 3.58
C PHE A 447 9.75 -8.75 4.75
N TYR A 448 10.38 -8.45 5.88
CA TYR A 448 10.22 -9.19 7.13
C TYR A 448 10.00 -8.21 8.27
N ASN A 449 9.04 -8.49 9.15
CA ASN A 449 8.87 -7.75 10.39
C ASN A 449 8.55 -8.70 11.54
N THR A 450 9.22 -8.48 12.67
CA THR A 450 8.91 -9.14 13.94
C THR A 450 8.69 -8.08 15.00
N THR A 451 7.65 -8.25 15.79
CA THR A 451 7.25 -7.31 16.83
C THR A 451 6.91 -8.07 18.09
N LEU A 452 7.60 -7.74 19.18
CA LEU A 452 7.21 -8.12 20.54
C LEU A 452 6.50 -6.93 21.19
N SER A 453 5.35 -7.15 21.80
CA SER A 453 4.55 -6.10 22.44
C SER A 453 3.90 -6.59 23.73
N GLY A 454 3.69 -5.68 24.67
CA GLY A 454 3.02 -5.96 25.94
C GLY A 454 1.98 -4.91 26.29
N ASN A 455 0.86 -5.37 26.86
CA ASN A 455 -0.20 -4.54 27.39
C ASN A 455 -0.46 -4.95 28.85
N HIS A 456 -0.31 -3.99 29.75
CA HIS A 456 -0.36 -4.21 31.19
C HIS A 456 -1.27 -3.18 31.85
N LYS A 457 -2.27 -3.63 32.59
CA LYS A 457 -3.06 -2.80 33.50
C LYS A 457 -2.53 -2.98 34.93
N ILE A 458 -2.01 -1.91 35.50
CA ILE A 458 -1.33 -1.93 36.81
C ILE A 458 -2.28 -1.33 37.86
N ASP A 459 -3.08 -2.20 38.46
CA ASP A 459 -4.07 -1.80 39.48
C ASP A 459 -3.41 -1.17 40.72
N ALA A 460 -2.19 -1.60 41.08
CA ALA A 460 -1.39 -1.02 42.18
C ALA A 460 -1.06 0.47 41.97
N LEU A 461 -1.10 0.98 40.73
CA LEU A 461 -0.94 2.39 40.38
C LEU A 461 -2.30 3.07 40.10
N GLY A 462 -3.36 2.53 40.68
CA GLY A 462 -4.75 2.95 40.47
C GLY A 462 -5.28 2.61 39.06
N GLY A 463 -4.76 1.58 38.40
CA GLY A 463 -5.23 1.16 37.08
C GLY A 463 -4.59 1.93 35.91
N VAL A 464 -3.32 2.33 36.04
CA VAL A 464 -2.52 2.84 34.91
C VAL A 464 -2.37 1.72 33.87
N THR A 465 -2.55 2.05 32.60
CA THR A 465 -2.25 1.13 31.49
C THR A 465 -0.88 1.47 30.90
N PHE A 466 -0.02 0.47 30.83
CA PHE A 466 1.29 0.53 30.19
C PHE A 466 1.30 -0.33 28.93
N ASN A 467 1.62 0.31 27.81
CA ASN A 467 1.84 -0.35 26.53
C ASN A 467 3.30 -0.21 26.14
N TRP A 468 3.90 -1.27 25.61
CA TRP A 468 5.24 -1.21 25.06
C TRP A 468 5.39 -2.13 23.86
N TYR A 469 6.36 -1.82 23.00
CA TYR A 469 6.74 -2.67 21.88
C TYR A 469 8.22 -2.53 21.54
N GLY A 470 8.78 -3.61 21.00
CA GLY A 470 10.05 -3.63 20.29
C GLY A 470 9.85 -4.36 18.97
N SER A 471 10.31 -3.77 17.87
CA SER A 471 10.11 -4.28 16.52
C SER A 471 11.39 -4.19 15.71
N PHE A 472 11.63 -5.22 14.90
CA PHE A 472 12.71 -5.28 13.95
C PHE A 472 12.16 -5.61 12.57
N GLY A 473 12.57 -4.84 11.57
CA GLY A 473 12.15 -4.99 10.18
C GLY A 473 13.33 -5.09 9.24
N ILE A 474 13.16 -5.87 8.17
CA ILE A 474 14.08 -5.98 7.03
C ILE A 474 13.31 -5.66 5.76
N LEU A 475 13.89 -4.84 4.90
CA LEU A 475 13.46 -4.67 3.51
C LEU A 475 14.69 -4.81 2.61
N ASP A 476 14.86 -6.00 2.04
CA ASP A 476 15.96 -6.29 1.13
C ASP A 476 15.46 -6.29 -0.32
N GLN A 477 16.14 -5.58 -1.21
CA GLN A 477 15.88 -5.62 -2.65
C GLN A 477 17.11 -6.12 -3.40
N TYR A 478 16.88 -7.06 -4.31
CA TYR A 478 17.91 -7.68 -5.13
C TYR A 478 17.54 -7.64 -6.60
N ILE A 479 18.41 -7.02 -7.40
CA ILE A 479 18.38 -7.06 -8.87
C ILE A 479 19.65 -7.78 -9.32
N PRO A 480 19.62 -9.10 -9.57
CA PRO A 480 20.80 -9.86 -9.96
C PRO A 480 21.32 -9.45 -11.34
N GLN A 481 20.40 -9.19 -12.25
CA GLN A 481 20.71 -8.86 -13.62
C GLN A 481 19.49 -8.21 -14.28
N LEU A 482 19.70 -6.98 -14.71
CA LEU A 482 18.83 -6.23 -15.59
C LEU A 482 19.62 -5.96 -16.88
N GLN A 483 19.06 -6.30 -18.03
CA GLN A 483 19.78 -6.25 -19.31
C GLN A 483 19.01 -5.37 -20.30
N ARG A 484 19.71 -4.52 -21.06
CA ARG A 484 19.09 -3.66 -22.08
C ARG A 484 19.93 -3.61 -23.34
N LEU A 485 19.27 -3.65 -24.48
CA LEU A 485 19.90 -3.40 -25.77
C LEU A 485 18.90 -2.77 -26.73
N GLN A 486 19.37 -1.81 -27.50
CA GLN A 486 18.64 -1.14 -28.57
C GLN A 486 19.36 -1.39 -29.89
N TYR A 487 18.60 -1.54 -30.97
CA TYR A 487 19.05 -1.52 -32.36
C TYR A 487 18.41 -0.33 -33.06
N ASN A 488 19.17 0.25 -33.98
CA ASN A 488 18.76 1.36 -34.82
C ASN A 488 18.80 0.95 -36.29
N GLU A 489 17.83 1.41 -37.07
CA GLU A 489 17.82 1.29 -38.53
C GLU A 489 17.55 2.67 -39.14
N TYR A 490 18.34 3.04 -40.14
CA TYR A 490 18.30 4.37 -40.76
C TYR A 490 17.46 4.31 -42.04
N PRO A 491 16.21 4.78 -42.03
CA PRO A 491 15.26 4.53 -43.12
C PRO A 491 15.59 5.30 -44.40
N ASN A 492 16.43 6.32 -44.31
CA ASN A 492 16.94 7.08 -45.45
C ASN A 492 18.00 6.31 -46.26
N LEU A 493 18.52 5.19 -45.73
CA LEU A 493 19.48 4.33 -46.40
C LEU A 493 18.78 3.04 -46.87
N THR A 494 18.59 2.90 -48.18
CA THR A 494 17.95 1.71 -48.76
C THR A 494 18.70 0.43 -48.38
N GLY A 495 18.01 -0.51 -47.73
CA GLY A 495 18.59 -1.78 -47.27
C GLY A 495 19.38 -1.69 -45.97
N SER A 496 19.26 -0.59 -45.21
CA SER A 496 19.90 -0.48 -43.88
C SER A 496 19.46 -1.63 -42.97
N PRO A 497 20.40 -2.41 -42.41
CA PRO A 497 20.04 -3.39 -41.38
C PRO A 497 19.76 -2.67 -40.05
N TYR A 498 19.13 -3.39 -39.13
CA TYR A 498 19.15 -3.01 -37.71
C TYR A 498 20.54 -3.26 -37.14
N ILE A 499 21.16 -2.21 -36.60
CA ILE A 499 22.50 -2.24 -36.00
C ILE A 499 22.36 -1.94 -34.51
N ALA A 500 22.93 -2.80 -33.66
CA ALA A 500 22.96 -2.61 -32.22
C ALA A 500 23.62 -1.27 -31.85
N LEU A 501 22.92 -0.47 -31.04
CA LEU A 501 23.41 0.77 -30.48
C LEU A 501 24.41 0.46 -29.36
N ILE A 502 25.67 0.28 -29.73
CA ILE A 502 26.81 0.08 -28.83
C ILE A 502 27.83 1.18 -29.12
N SER A 503 28.08 2.04 -28.14
CA SER A 503 29.09 3.09 -28.25
C SER A 503 30.49 2.57 -27.90
N SER A 504 31.52 3.37 -28.21
CA SER A 504 32.87 3.18 -27.69
C SER A 504 33.02 3.60 -26.23
N GLY A 505 32.02 4.29 -25.66
CA GLY A 505 31.91 4.60 -24.23
C GLY A 505 30.84 3.77 -23.53
N LEU A 506 30.79 3.89 -22.19
CA LEU A 506 29.86 3.14 -21.37
C LEU A 506 28.47 3.77 -21.32
N SER A 507 27.42 2.94 -21.35
CA SER A 507 26.03 3.38 -21.39
C SER A 507 25.14 2.59 -20.42
N GLN A 508 24.15 3.26 -19.81
CA GLN A 508 23.05 2.62 -19.08
C GLN A 508 21.79 2.41 -19.94
N LYS A 509 21.76 2.96 -21.17
CA LYS A 509 20.61 2.92 -22.09
C LYS A 509 20.59 1.65 -22.94
N SER A 510 21.74 1.30 -23.52
CA SER A 510 21.88 0.19 -24.47
C SER A 510 23.22 -0.51 -24.27
N GLY A 511 23.27 -1.83 -24.52
CA GLY A 511 24.43 -2.66 -24.19
C GLY A 511 24.70 -2.78 -22.70
N SER A 512 23.69 -2.49 -21.87
CA SER A 512 23.88 -2.28 -20.44
C SER A 512 23.40 -3.46 -19.61
N PHE A 513 24.13 -3.74 -18.53
CA PHE A 513 23.81 -4.77 -17.56
C PHE A 513 23.86 -4.17 -16.16
N PHE A 514 22.85 -4.42 -15.33
CA PHE A 514 22.74 -3.76 -14.03
C PHE A 514 22.51 -4.78 -12.93
N TYR A 515 23.35 -4.69 -11.91
CA TYR A 515 23.27 -5.43 -10.66
C TYR A 515 23.04 -4.45 -9.51
N SER A 516 22.14 -4.76 -8.59
CA SER A 516 22.05 -4.00 -7.34
C SER A 516 21.55 -4.81 -6.15
N THR A 517 22.00 -4.39 -4.97
CA THR A 517 21.52 -4.83 -3.67
C THR A 517 21.14 -3.60 -2.86
N LEU A 518 20.03 -3.71 -2.15
CA LEU A 518 19.61 -2.75 -1.14
C LEU A 518 19.24 -3.53 0.12
N ASN A 519 19.77 -3.12 1.26
CA ASN A 519 19.44 -3.70 2.55
C ASN A 519 18.99 -2.58 3.48
N ASP A 520 17.73 -2.66 3.90
CA ASP A 520 17.16 -1.78 4.91
C ASP A 520 16.92 -2.55 6.21
N TYR A 521 17.43 -2.02 7.31
CA TYR A 521 17.18 -2.51 8.65
C TYR A 521 16.43 -1.44 9.44
N LEU A 522 15.31 -1.82 10.02
CA LEU A 522 14.45 -0.92 10.78
C LEU A 522 14.33 -1.43 12.21
N TYR A 523 14.75 -0.62 13.17
CA TYR A 523 14.64 -0.87 14.60
C TYR A 523 13.64 0.10 15.18
N ASN A 524 12.58 -0.38 15.81
CA ASN A 524 11.61 0.45 16.51
C ASN A 524 11.49 -0.02 17.97
N GLY A 525 11.43 0.93 18.89
CA GLY A 525 11.11 0.68 20.28
C GLY A 525 10.27 1.81 20.82
N GLY A 526 9.29 1.50 21.66
CA GLY A 526 8.47 2.54 22.24
C GLY A 526 7.52 2.02 23.29
N GLY A 527 6.88 2.97 23.97
CA GLY A 527 5.86 2.66 24.95
C GLY A 527 5.11 3.91 25.37
N ASP A 528 3.95 3.68 25.96
CA ASP A 528 3.09 4.72 26.50
C ASP A 528 2.46 4.30 27.82
N LEU A 529 2.20 5.31 28.64
CA LEU A 529 1.42 5.22 29.85
C LEU A 529 0.13 6.01 29.65
N SER A 530 -0.98 5.42 30.05
CA SER A 530 -2.26 6.11 30.08
C SER A 530 -2.94 5.93 31.42
N LYS A 531 -3.60 6.99 31.88
CA LYS A 531 -4.37 7.02 33.11
C LYS A 531 -5.68 7.73 32.86
N SER A 532 -6.78 7.05 33.17
CA SER A 532 -8.09 7.67 33.24
C SER A 532 -8.46 8.02 34.68
N PHE A 533 -9.15 9.14 34.85
CA PHE A 533 -9.69 9.62 36.13
C PHE A 533 -10.95 10.44 35.88
N GLU A 534 -11.71 10.73 36.93
CA GLU A 534 -12.90 11.58 36.84
C GLU A 534 -12.58 13.01 37.28
N LEU A 535 -13.03 13.99 36.50
CA LEU A 535 -12.98 15.41 36.83
C LEU A 535 -14.24 16.07 36.25
N PHE A 536 -14.88 16.95 37.02
CA PHE A 536 -16.17 17.57 36.63
C PHE A 536 -17.30 16.57 36.32
N GLY A 537 -17.29 15.39 36.96
CA GLY A 537 -18.25 14.32 36.69
C GLY A 537 -18.08 13.69 35.29
N GLN A 538 -16.92 13.88 34.66
CA GLN A 538 -16.60 13.37 33.33
C GLN A 538 -15.26 12.63 33.34
N LYS A 539 -15.14 11.59 32.52
CA LYS A 539 -13.90 10.83 32.36
C LYS A 539 -12.88 11.67 31.58
N GLN A 540 -11.70 11.83 32.18
CA GLN A 540 -10.50 12.40 31.59
C GLN A 540 -9.49 11.28 31.38
N THR A 541 -8.68 11.36 30.33
CA THR A 541 -7.55 10.47 30.12
C THR A 541 -6.31 11.28 29.78
N VAL A 542 -5.21 11.00 30.48
CA VAL A 542 -3.88 11.54 30.14
C VAL A 542 -3.05 10.39 29.60
N LYS A 543 -2.38 10.63 28.48
CA LYS A 543 -1.50 9.67 27.82
C LYS A 543 -0.16 10.33 27.50
N GLY A 544 0.93 9.67 27.86
CA GLY A 544 2.27 10.11 27.51
C GLY A 544 3.10 8.93 27.01
N GLY A 545 3.95 9.16 26.02
CA GLY A 545 4.73 8.09 25.44
C GLY A 545 6.00 8.54 24.78
N TYR A 546 6.85 7.55 24.51
CA TYR A 546 8.14 7.70 23.85
C TYR A 546 8.28 6.68 22.73
N LEU A 547 8.91 7.11 21.63
CA LEU A 547 9.25 6.27 20.48
C LEU A 547 10.69 6.56 20.07
N PHE A 548 11.40 5.49 19.77
CA PHE A 548 12.73 5.47 19.20
C PHE A 548 12.71 4.63 17.93
N GLN A 549 13.24 5.19 16.83
CA GLN A 549 13.33 4.50 15.55
C GLN A 549 14.69 4.74 14.93
N VAL A 550 15.34 3.67 14.47
CA VAL A 550 16.57 3.71 13.68
C VAL A 550 16.33 2.98 12.37
N LYS A 551 16.68 3.62 11.25
CA LYS A 551 16.63 3.00 9.93
C LYS A 551 18.02 3.08 9.32
N ASP A 552 18.61 1.94 9.00
CA ASP A 552 19.87 1.84 8.27
C ASP A 552 19.59 1.35 6.86
N ARG A 553 20.25 1.96 5.87
CA ARG A 553 20.23 1.53 4.47
C ARG A 553 21.63 1.39 3.94
N ILE A 554 21.90 0.27 3.28
CA ILE A 554 23.06 0.09 2.43
C ILE A 554 22.57 -0.18 1.02
N TYR A 555 22.91 0.70 0.09
CA TYR A 555 22.62 0.52 -1.33
C TYR A 555 23.92 0.40 -2.12
N ASN A 556 24.01 -0.64 -2.94
CA ASN A 556 25.14 -0.87 -3.82
C ASN A 556 24.62 -1.25 -5.21
N SER A 557 25.05 -0.50 -6.22
CA SER A 557 24.74 -0.78 -7.62
C SER A 557 26.01 -0.86 -8.47
N ARG A 558 25.94 -1.72 -9.48
CA ARG A 558 26.99 -1.98 -10.45
C ARG A 558 26.38 -1.93 -11.85
N PRO A 559 26.29 -0.74 -12.44
CA PRO A 559 26.01 -0.58 -13.86
C PRO A 559 27.24 -1.00 -14.67
N PHE A 560 27.05 -1.92 -15.61
CA PHE A 560 28.07 -2.35 -16.56
C PHE A 560 27.61 -2.07 -17.99
N SER A 561 28.56 -1.97 -18.90
CA SER A 561 28.31 -1.77 -20.32
C SER A 561 29.23 -2.66 -21.14
N ALA A 562 28.66 -3.30 -22.17
CA ALA A 562 29.43 -3.66 -23.33
C ALA A 562 29.73 -2.39 -24.14
N GLN A 563 30.94 -2.30 -24.68
CA GLN A 563 31.38 -1.22 -25.56
C GLN A 563 32.18 -1.81 -26.72
N MET A 564 32.24 -1.12 -27.85
CA MET A 564 32.99 -1.55 -29.02
C MET A 564 33.88 -0.41 -29.52
N ASN A 565 35.18 -0.67 -29.58
CA ASN A 565 36.12 0.22 -30.27
C ASN A 565 36.15 -0.18 -31.74
N GLY A 566 35.89 0.77 -32.65
CA GLY A 566 35.71 0.49 -34.08
C GLY A 566 34.30 0.02 -34.43
N PHE A 567 34.13 -0.55 -35.61
CA PHE A 567 32.82 -0.96 -36.15
C PHE A 567 32.91 -2.37 -36.72
N ASN A 568 31.97 -3.24 -36.34
CA ASN A 568 31.85 -4.60 -36.88
C ASN A 568 30.39 -4.93 -37.15
N GLN A 569 29.98 -4.75 -38.40
CA GLN A 569 28.60 -5.00 -38.83
C GLN A 569 28.16 -6.45 -38.59
N ASN A 570 29.05 -7.43 -38.77
CA ASN A 570 28.70 -8.85 -38.61
C ASN A 570 28.34 -9.22 -37.18
N ILE A 571 28.87 -8.49 -36.18
CA ILE A 571 28.50 -8.66 -34.77
C ILE A 571 27.30 -7.78 -34.43
N LEU A 572 27.31 -6.50 -34.84
CA LEU A 572 26.28 -5.53 -34.46
C LEU A 572 24.91 -5.80 -35.10
N THR A 573 24.83 -6.61 -36.16
CA THR A 573 23.57 -7.02 -36.79
C THR A 573 23.06 -8.38 -36.30
N GLN A 574 23.79 -9.06 -35.41
CA GLN A 574 23.33 -10.33 -34.83
C GLN A 574 22.05 -10.11 -34.02
N PRO A 575 21.15 -11.11 -33.93
CA PRO A 575 19.99 -11.05 -33.06
C PRO A 575 20.34 -10.85 -31.58
N PHE A 576 19.36 -10.34 -30.82
CA PHE A 576 19.45 -10.16 -29.36
C PHE A 576 19.99 -11.42 -28.64
N GLU A 577 19.59 -12.59 -29.10
CA GLU A 577 19.90 -13.88 -28.49
C GLU A 577 21.37 -14.28 -28.60
N THR A 578 22.09 -13.80 -29.62
CA THR A 578 23.46 -14.25 -29.94
C THR A 578 24.49 -13.13 -29.91
N ILE A 579 24.09 -11.86 -29.96
CA ILE A 579 25.03 -10.73 -30.02
C ILE A 579 26.04 -10.72 -28.85
N PHE A 580 25.62 -11.10 -27.65
CA PHE A 580 26.51 -11.22 -26.49
C PHE A 580 27.04 -12.65 -26.25
N ASN A 581 27.16 -13.47 -27.29
CA ASN A 581 27.89 -14.72 -27.16
C ASN A 581 29.37 -14.46 -26.87
N ALA A 582 30.03 -15.40 -26.18
CA ALA A 582 31.39 -15.22 -25.69
C ALA A 582 32.43 -14.96 -26.80
N GLU A 583 32.23 -15.53 -27.99
CA GLU A 583 33.10 -15.34 -29.16
C GLU A 583 33.13 -13.89 -29.70
N ASN A 584 32.09 -13.10 -29.39
CA ASN A 584 32.01 -11.70 -29.81
C ASN A 584 32.76 -10.76 -28.85
N PHE A 585 33.22 -11.25 -27.71
CA PHE A 585 33.99 -10.48 -26.73
C PHE A 585 35.50 -10.56 -26.98
N GLY A 586 36.18 -9.44 -26.80
CA GLY A 586 37.63 -9.34 -26.94
C GLY A 586 38.10 -7.90 -26.84
N THR A 587 39.42 -7.71 -26.78
CA THR A 587 40.06 -6.39 -26.70
C THR A 587 40.47 -5.84 -28.08
N ASN A 588 40.32 -6.63 -29.15
CA ASN A 588 40.63 -6.17 -30.51
C ASN A 588 39.53 -5.22 -31.04
N PRO A 589 39.87 -4.28 -31.95
CA PRO A 589 38.87 -3.46 -32.63
C PRO A 589 37.78 -4.31 -33.30
N GLY A 590 36.53 -3.90 -33.16
CA GLY A 590 35.37 -4.60 -33.70
C GLY A 590 34.87 -5.78 -32.85
N GLN A 591 35.42 -6.00 -31.64
CA GLN A 591 34.88 -6.92 -30.63
C GLN A 591 34.29 -6.13 -29.45
N PHE A 592 33.43 -6.79 -28.65
CA PHE A 592 32.93 -6.20 -27.41
C PHE A 592 33.97 -6.29 -26.31
N SER A 593 34.35 -5.14 -25.77
CA SER A 593 34.94 -5.07 -24.43
C SER A 593 33.85 -4.77 -23.40
N PHE A 594 34.16 -4.97 -22.12
CA PHE A 594 33.19 -4.82 -21.04
C PHE A 594 33.81 -4.04 -19.88
N ASP A 595 33.07 -3.07 -19.35
CA ASP A 595 33.50 -2.32 -18.16
C ASP A 595 32.32 -1.95 -17.25
N GLU A 596 32.66 -1.52 -16.05
CA GLU A 596 31.74 -0.97 -15.05
C GLU A 596 31.73 0.54 -15.15
N ILE A 597 30.53 1.15 -15.14
CA ILE A 597 30.42 2.61 -15.02
C ILE A 597 30.82 2.96 -13.60
N SER A 598 32.09 3.37 -13.46
CA SER A 598 32.70 3.66 -12.18
C SER A 598 32.22 5.00 -11.65
N GLY A 599 32.22 5.12 -10.32
CA GLY A 599 31.72 6.31 -9.64
C GLY A 599 31.27 6.01 -8.23
N ASN A 600 31.66 6.88 -7.31
CA ASN A 600 31.28 6.77 -5.90
C ASN A 600 29.77 7.00 -5.71
N GLN A 601 29.08 7.64 -6.67
CA GLN A 601 27.64 7.88 -6.65
C GLN A 601 26.80 6.60 -6.73
N TYR A 602 27.31 5.49 -7.27
CA TYR A 602 26.56 4.24 -7.44
C TYR A 602 26.49 3.37 -6.17
N ARG A 603 26.96 3.89 -5.04
CA ARG A 603 26.83 3.29 -3.72
C ARG A 603 26.58 4.40 -2.71
N TYR A 604 25.65 4.17 -1.79
CA TYR A 604 25.49 5.04 -0.64
C TYR A 604 25.14 4.23 0.60
N ILE A 605 25.50 4.80 1.75
CA ILE A 605 24.94 4.42 3.04
C ILE A 605 23.96 5.50 3.45
N ALA A 606 22.94 5.13 4.19
CA ALA A 606 22.06 6.09 4.82
C ALA A 606 21.61 5.59 6.19
N ASN A 607 21.36 6.53 7.09
CA ASN A 607 20.87 6.26 8.43
C ASN A 607 19.85 7.34 8.80
N THR A 608 18.81 6.95 9.55
CA THR A 608 17.99 7.90 10.31
C THR A 608 17.90 7.47 11.76
N ILE A 609 17.92 8.44 12.66
CA ILE A 609 17.59 8.28 14.08
C ILE A 609 16.43 9.23 14.39
N LEU A 610 15.32 8.68 14.86
CA LEU A 610 14.14 9.44 15.27
C LEU A 610 13.87 9.17 16.75
N ASN A 611 13.92 10.24 17.55
CA ASN A 611 13.48 10.24 18.94
C ASN A 611 12.19 11.05 19.03
N ALA A 612 11.14 10.50 19.60
CA ALA A 612 9.84 11.16 19.68
C ALA A 612 9.23 11.02 21.07
N GLY A 613 8.80 12.14 21.64
CA GLY A 613 8.03 12.17 22.89
C GLY A 613 6.69 12.87 22.65
N TYR A 614 5.66 12.42 23.36
CA TYR A 614 4.37 13.12 23.32
C TYR A 614 3.67 13.12 24.67
N LEU A 615 2.81 14.14 24.84
CA LEU A 615 1.83 14.23 25.91
C LEU A 615 0.48 14.60 25.29
N GLN A 616 -0.55 13.83 25.63
CA GLN A 616 -1.90 13.93 25.10
C GLN A 616 -2.92 13.92 26.24
N PHE A 617 -3.91 14.79 26.13
CA PHE A 617 -5.06 14.87 27.00
C PHE A 617 -6.30 14.54 26.16
N ASP A 618 -7.13 13.64 26.66
CA ASP A 618 -8.44 13.33 26.13
C ASP A 618 -9.48 13.65 27.20
N SER A 619 -10.14 14.79 27.00
CA SER A 619 -10.96 15.43 28.01
C SER A 619 -12.39 15.58 27.57
N ASN A 620 -13.31 15.01 28.35
CA ASN A 620 -14.73 15.31 28.26
C ASN A 620 -15.01 16.47 29.21
N PHE A 621 -15.25 17.68 28.70
CA PHE A 621 -15.55 18.84 29.56
C PHE A 621 -16.99 18.78 30.10
N ASN A 622 -17.89 18.23 29.29
CA ASN A 622 -19.28 17.97 29.61
C ASN A 622 -19.81 16.90 28.62
N PRO A 623 -21.04 16.37 28.80
CA PRO A 623 -21.55 15.30 27.93
C PRO A 623 -21.64 15.66 26.44
N TRP A 624 -21.65 16.94 26.08
CA TRP A 624 -21.77 17.41 24.71
C TRP A 624 -20.44 17.89 24.11
N LEU A 625 -19.34 18.00 24.87
CA LEU A 625 -18.05 18.53 24.41
C LEU A 625 -16.88 17.68 24.87
N ARG A 626 -16.15 17.12 23.91
CA ARG A 626 -14.88 16.40 24.09
C ARG A 626 -13.75 17.10 23.35
N ALA A 627 -12.56 17.08 23.91
CA ALA A 627 -11.34 17.58 23.28
C ALA A 627 -10.20 16.58 23.43
N ILE A 628 -9.49 16.30 22.34
CA ILE A 628 -8.18 15.66 22.36
C ILE A 628 -7.14 16.70 21.97
N TYR A 629 -6.18 16.97 22.84
CA TYR A 629 -5.16 17.97 22.59
C TYR A 629 -3.81 17.59 23.20
N GLY A 630 -2.75 18.16 22.67
CA GLY A 630 -1.43 17.96 23.22
C GLY A 630 -0.32 18.32 22.24
N LEU A 631 0.87 17.83 22.55
CA LEU A 631 2.09 18.12 21.81
C LEU A 631 2.89 16.84 21.60
N ARG A 632 3.36 16.67 20.37
CA ARG A 632 4.41 15.73 20.02
C ARG A 632 5.68 16.49 19.64
N VAL A 633 6.83 16.02 20.10
CA VAL A 633 8.14 16.56 19.74
C VAL A 633 8.97 15.43 19.15
N GLU A 634 9.52 15.67 17.95
CA GLU A 634 10.37 14.71 17.24
C GLU A 634 11.75 15.31 16.96
N ASN A 635 12.83 14.67 17.41
CA ASN A 635 14.19 14.96 16.96
C ASN A 635 14.59 13.91 15.91
N PHE A 636 14.89 14.35 14.71
CA PHE A 636 15.20 13.53 13.54
C PHE A 636 16.58 13.89 13.00
N ASP A 637 17.49 12.92 13.01
CA ASP A 637 18.82 13.00 12.39
C ASP A 637 18.86 12.04 11.20
N GLN A 638 19.21 12.54 10.02
CA GLN A 638 19.32 11.77 8.78
C GLN A 638 20.68 12.02 8.14
N LEU A 639 21.39 10.94 7.86
CA LEU A 639 22.64 10.94 7.12
C LEU A 639 22.47 10.14 5.82
N VAL A 640 22.92 10.68 4.69
CA VAL A 640 22.91 10.01 3.38
C VAL A 640 24.25 10.18 2.68
N GLY A 641 24.66 9.16 1.92
CA GLY A 641 25.81 9.19 1.01
C GLY A 641 27.10 8.68 1.62
N SER A 642 27.72 9.47 2.50
CA SER A 642 29.03 9.19 3.10
C SER A 642 29.05 9.58 4.58
N THR A 643 29.87 8.90 5.39
CA THR A 643 30.15 9.30 6.78
C THR A 643 31.25 10.37 6.89
N LYS A 644 31.99 10.63 5.80
CA LYS A 644 33.06 11.62 5.77
C LYS A 644 32.50 12.97 5.33
N ARG A 645 32.59 13.99 6.18
CA ARG A 645 32.14 15.36 5.87
C ARG A 645 32.83 15.98 4.64
N SER A 646 34.04 15.53 4.29
CA SER A 646 34.79 16.00 3.12
C SER A 646 34.32 15.38 1.80
N ASP A 647 33.46 14.36 1.83
CA ASP A 647 32.92 13.72 0.63
C ASP A 647 31.72 14.51 0.11
N ASN A 648 31.69 14.87 -1.17
CA ASN A 648 30.57 15.63 -1.77
C ASN A 648 29.22 14.90 -1.69
N ARG A 649 29.22 13.58 -1.44
CA ARG A 649 28.00 12.80 -1.21
C ARG A 649 27.44 12.95 0.21
N PHE A 650 28.18 13.53 1.15
CA PHE A 650 27.74 13.70 2.53
C PHE A 650 26.54 14.64 2.60
N VAL A 651 25.41 14.12 3.07
CA VAL A 651 24.20 14.90 3.35
C VAL A 651 23.77 14.59 4.78
N ASN A 652 23.69 15.60 5.64
CA ASN A 652 23.17 15.44 6.99
C ASN A 652 22.07 16.47 7.27
N THR A 653 20.93 16.00 7.75
CA THR A 653 19.83 16.83 8.23
C THR A 653 19.53 16.45 9.67
N ASN A 654 19.71 17.39 10.60
CA ASN A 654 19.29 17.23 11.99
C ASN A 654 18.25 18.30 12.32
N VAL A 655 17.08 17.88 12.78
CA VAL A 655 16.01 18.82 13.10
C VAL A 655 15.10 18.34 14.21
N THR A 656 14.57 19.32 14.95
CA THR A 656 13.52 19.10 15.96
C THR A 656 12.21 19.72 15.49
N ASP A 657 11.16 18.91 15.42
CA ASP A 657 9.81 19.29 15.03
C ASP A 657 8.87 19.31 16.24
N TYR A 658 8.10 20.39 16.35
CA TYR A 658 7.02 20.55 17.33
C TYR A 658 5.69 20.40 16.60
N MET A 659 4.87 19.46 17.04
CA MET A 659 3.62 19.07 16.39
C MET A 659 2.47 19.14 17.40
N PRO A 660 1.96 20.35 17.66
CA PRO A 660 0.74 20.51 18.45
C PRO A 660 -0.46 19.97 17.68
N ALA A 661 -1.45 19.48 18.43
CA ALA A 661 -2.73 19.08 17.87
C ALA A 661 -3.88 19.42 18.82
N LEU A 662 -5.03 19.75 18.24
CA LEU A 662 -6.30 19.95 18.91
C LEU A 662 -7.40 19.35 18.04
N ASN A 663 -8.21 18.45 18.62
CA ASN A 663 -9.39 17.87 18.00
C ASN A 663 -10.56 18.08 18.98
N LEU A 664 -11.54 18.89 18.60
CA LEU A 664 -12.76 19.16 19.36
C LEU A 664 -13.91 18.39 18.73
N THR A 665 -14.74 17.77 19.55
CA THR A 665 -15.98 17.11 19.15
C THR A 665 -17.13 17.63 20.00
N ALA A 666 -18.04 18.38 19.36
CA ALA A 666 -19.29 18.80 19.94
C ALA A 666 -20.42 17.84 19.50
N LYS A 667 -20.98 17.08 20.44
CA LYS A 667 -22.16 16.23 20.24
C LYS A 667 -23.41 17.10 20.25
N LEU A 668 -23.82 17.60 19.08
CA LEU A 668 -24.99 18.46 18.92
C LEU A 668 -26.30 17.75 19.30
N SER A 669 -26.35 16.44 19.09
CA SER A 669 -27.42 15.54 19.58
C SER A 669 -26.89 14.11 19.67
N SER A 670 -27.72 13.16 20.11
CA SER A 670 -27.36 11.73 20.10
C SER A 670 -27.06 11.17 18.70
N LYS A 671 -27.44 11.89 17.63
CA LYS A 671 -27.24 11.50 16.23
C LYS A 671 -26.34 12.44 15.44
N MET A 672 -25.86 13.53 16.04
CA MET A 672 -25.11 14.57 15.32
C MET A 672 -23.86 14.98 16.06
N ASN A 673 -22.74 15.03 15.32
CA ASN A 673 -21.48 15.54 15.80
C ASN A 673 -21.02 16.71 14.91
N LEU A 674 -20.42 17.72 15.53
CA LEU A 674 -19.60 18.73 14.88
C LEU A 674 -18.17 18.56 15.38
N ARG A 675 -17.21 18.47 14.47
CA ARG A 675 -15.80 18.27 14.76
C ARG A 675 -14.99 19.44 14.22
N LEU A 676 -14.03 19.90 15.00
CA LEU A 676 -13.02 20.87 14.62
C LEU A 676 -11.66 20.28 14.91
N ALA A 677 -10.71 20.38 13.99
CA ALA A 677 -9.34 19.94 14.24
C ALA A 677 -8.32 20.95 13.70
N GLY A 678 -7.19 21.05 14.38
CA GLY A 678 -6.03 21.84 13.97
C GLY A 678 -4.75 21.13 14.40
N SER A 679 -3.78 21.02 13.49
CA SER A 679 -2.54 20.29 13.77
C SER A 679 -1.36 20.72 12.90
N GLN A 680 -0.15 20.38 13.35
CA GLN A 680 1.05 20.39 12.50
C GLN A 680 1.64 18.99 12.35
N THR A 681 2.08 18.66 11.14
CA THR A 681 2.77 17.41 10.79
C THR A 681 3.91 17.69 9.80
N VAL A 682 4.70 16.68 9.45
CA VAL A 682 5.82 16.78 8.51
C VAL A 682 5.82 15.62 7.52
N VAL A 683 6.50 15.79 6.39
CA VAL A 683 6.82 14.71 5.44
C VAL A 683 8.28 14.85 5.03
N ARG A 684 9.09 13.84 5.31
CA ARG A 684 10.55 13.87 5.14
C ARG A 684 10.98 13.23 3.81
N PRO A 685 12.09 13.68 3.18
CA PRO A 685 12.62 13.04 1.98
C PRO A 685 13.05 11.60 2.24
N GLU A 686 12.82 10.70 1.28
CA GLU A 686 13.40 9.36 1.30
C GLU A 686 14.88 9.39 0.94
N PHE A 687 15.63 8.36 1.35
CA PHE A 687 17.06 8.26 1.07
C PHE A 687 17.39 8.33 -0.43
N ARG A 688 16.53 7.79 -1.30
CA ARG A 688 16.71 7.86 -2.75
C ARG A 688 16.61 9.30 -3.26
N GLU A 689 15.68 10.08 -2.71
CA GLU A 689 15.44 11.46 -3.13
C GLU A 689 16.62 12.36 -2.80
N LEU A 690 17.38 12.06 -1.73
CA LEU A 690 18.61 12.79 -1.34
C LEU A 690 19.89 12.26 -2.00
N SER A 691 19.83 11.08 -2.62
CA SER A 691 21.02 10.38 -3.12
C SER A 691 21.42 10.85 -4.53
N PRO A 692 22.71 11.08 -4.80
CA PRO A 692 23.17 11.49 -6.14
C PRO A 692 23.21 10.34 -7.16
N VAL A 693 22.63 9.17 -6.84
CA VAL A 693 22.57 8.03 -7.77
C VAL A 693 21.73 8.39 -8.99
N ALA A 694 22.35 8.42 -10.17
CA ALA A 694 21.67 8.52 -11.45
C ALA A 694 21.33 7.11 -11.98
N TYR A 695 20.05 6.84 -12.25
CA TYR A 695 19.58 5.58 -12.81
C TYR A 695 18.75 5.83 -14.06
N TYR A 696 19.06 5.12 -15.14
CA TYR A 696 18.23 5.15 -16.35
C TYR A 696 17.01 4.23 -16.19
N ASP A 697 15.82 4.81 -16.25
CA ASP A 697 14.55 4.10 -16.23
C ASP A 697 14.10 3.83 -17.67
N PHE A 698 13.96 2.55 -18.02
CA PHE A 698 13.61 2.14 -19.38
C PHE A 698 12.19 2.56 -19.74
N ASP A 699 11.22 2.41 -18.84
CA ASP A 699 9.81 2.72 -19.09
C ASP A 699 9.60 4.23 -19.27
N LEU A 700 10.27 5.05 -18.45
CA LEU A 700 10.29 6.50 -18.63
C LEU A 700 11.11 6.92 -19.84
N GLY A 701 12.19 6.19 -20.19
CA GLY A 701 13.13 6.61 -21.22
C GLY A 701 13.99 7.80 -20.77
N ALA A 702 14.27 7.89 -19.47
CA ALA A 702 14.93 9.04 -18.86
C ALA A 702 15.77 8.63 -17.64
N THR A 703 16.71 9.48 -17.25
CA THR A 703 17.53 9.30 -16.05
C THR A 703 16.89 9.97 -14.85
N VAL A 704 16.73 9.25 -13.75
CA VAL A 704 16.22 9.78 -12.47
C VAL A 704 17.37 10.01 -11.50
N VAL A 705 17.46 11.22 -10.96
CA VAL A 705 18.54 11.67 -10.06
C VAL A 705 17.94 12.32 -8.79
N GLY A 706 18.54 12.06 -7.62
CA GLY A 706 18.17 12.75 -6.38
C GLY A 706 18.77 14.15 -6.27
N ASN A 707 18.35 14.89 -5.24
CA ASN A 707 18.84 16.20 -4.89
C ASN A 707 19.19 16.25 -3.40
N LYS A 708 20.45 16.58 -3.08
CA LYS A 708 20.97 16.66 -1.71
C LYS A 708 20.44 17.84 -0.90
N GLU A 709 19.82 18.81 -1.57
CA GLU A 709 19.34 20.06 -0.96
C GLU A 709 17.87 19.97 -0.52
N LEU A 710 17.24 18.79 -0.65
CA LEU A 710 15.84 18.65 -0.27
C LEU A 710 15.63 18.86 1.23
N GLU A 711 14.62 19.67 1.53
CA GLU A 711 14.12 19.87 2.88
C GLU A 711 12.81 19.09 3.10
N ARG A 712 12.54 18.75 4.36
CA ARG A 712 11.25 18.17 4.76
C ARG A 712 10.11 19.16 4.52
N THR A 713 8.97 18.65 4.08
CA THR A 713 7.73 19.40 3.94
C THR A 713 7.08 19.56 5.32
N LYS A 714 6.76 20.80 5.74
CA LYS A 714 5.97 21.05 6.95
C LYS A 714 4.52 21.35 6.59
N ILE A 715 3.58 20.74 7.29
CA ILE A 715 2.16 20.80 6.96
C ILE A 715 1.38 21.34 8.16
N SER A 716 0.63 22.43 7.94
CA SER A 716 -0.37 22.92 8.91
C SER A 716 -1.76 22.60 8.38
N SER A 717 -2.58 21.94 9.19
CA SER A 717 -3.92 21.48 8.80
C SER A 717 -5.00 22.07 9.71
N ALA A 718 -6.15 22.37 9.13
CA ALA A 718 -7.38 22.70 9.83
C ALA A 718 -8.57 21.98 9.17
N ASP A 719 -9.45 21.40 9.96
CA ASP A 719 -10.60 20.63 9.49
C ASP A 719 -11.87 21.01 10.28
N ILE A 720 -13.00 21.09 9.60
CA ILE A 720 -14.35 21.16 10.19
C ILE A 720 -15.18 20.04 9.58
N ARG A 721 -15.92 19.28 10.40
CA ARG A 721 -16.77 18.20 9.90
C ARG A 721 -18.08 18.13 10.68
N TRP A 722 -19.19 18.16 9.95
CA TRP A 722 -20.50 17.83 10.48
C TRP A 722 -20.86 16.40 10.09
N GLU A 723 -21.32 15.61 11.05
CA GLU A 723 -21.69 14.21 10.88
C GLU A 723 -23.10 13.99 11.43
N TYR A 724 -23.94 13.33 10.63
CA TYR A 724 -25.28 12.91 11.01
C TYR A 724 -25.41 11.39 10.82
N TYR A 725 -25.93 10.74 11.86
CA TYR A 725 -26.13 9.29 11.94
C TYR A 725 -27.64 9.01 12.06
N PRO A 726 -28.39 8.97 10.94
CA PRO A 726 -29.86 8.84 10.98
C PRO A 726 -30.32 7.53 11.66
N ARG A 727 -29.64 6.43 11.33
CA ARG A 727 -29.89 5.05 11.77
C ARG A 727 -28.58 4.27 11.87
N ASN A 728 -28.57 3.16 12.60
CA ASN A 728 -27.42 2.25 12.66
C ASN A 728 -27.06 1.73 11.26
N GLY A 729 -25.82 1.97 10.82
CA GLY A 729 -25.39 1.68 9.46
C GLY A 729 -25.36 2.87 8.53
N GLU A 730 -25.88 4.02 8.92
CA GLU A 730 -26.03 5.16 8.03
C GLU A 730 -25.19 6.35 8.50
N ILE A 731 -24.53 7.02 7.57
CA ILE A 731 -23.81 8.26 7.82
C ILE A 731 -24.08 9.23 6.68
N ILE A 732 -24.28 10.49 7.04
CA ILE A 732 -24.20 11.64 6.16
C ILE A 732 -23.18 12.57 6.78
N SER A 733 -22.18 13.00 6.03
CA SER A 733 -21.24 13.98 6.56
C SER A 733 -20.78 14.97 5.51
N VAL A 734 -20.56 16.19 5.97
CA VAL A 734 -19.97 17.28 5.19
C VAL A 734 -18.73 17.74 5.94
N ALA A 735 -17.59 17.79 5.26
CA ALA A 735 -16.35 18.28 5.82
C ALA A 735 -15.78 19.41 4.98
N GLY A 736 -15.14 20.38 5.62
CA GLY A 736 -14.27 21.36 4.99
C GLY A 736 -12.86 21.20 5.57
N PHE A 737 -11.83 21.35 4.74
CA PHE A 737 -10.44 21.29 5.18
C PHE A 737 -9.59 22.38 4.53
N TYR A 738 -8.54 22.76 5.24
CA TYR A 738 -7.47 23.64 4.78
C TYR A 738 -6.12 23.01 5.15
N LYS A 739 -5.18 23.04 4.21
CA LYS A 739 -3.81 22.59 4.39
C LYS A 739 -2.84 23.59 3.79
N ASN A 740 -1.84 23.95 4.58
CA ASN A 740 -0.68 24.68 4.08
C ASN A 740 0.56 23.79 4.12
N PHE A 741 1.22 23.66 2.97
CA PHE A 741 2.48 22.97 2.79
C PHE A 741 3.58 24.02 2.65
N LYS A 742 4.62 23.89 3.46
CA LYS A 742 5.90 24.60 3.27
C LYS A 742 6.91 23.61 2.74
N ASN A 743 7.62 23.98 1.68
CA ASN A 743 8.63 23.14 1.02
C ASN A 743 8.07 21.78 0.53
N PRO A 744 6.92 21.69 -0.16
CA PRO A 744 6.49 20.44 -0.80
C PRO A 744 7.54 19.95 -1.80
N ILE A 745 7.88 18.67 -1.76
CA ILE A 745 8.81 18.04 -2.71
C ILE A 745 8.03 17.52 -3.92
N GLU A 746 8.53 17.83 -5.12
CA GLU A 746 7.96 17.44 -6.40
C GLU A 746 9.05 16.92 -7.36
N LEU A 747 8.66 16.11 -8.35
CA LEU A 747 9.54 15.59 -9.40
C LEU A 747 9.41 16.45 -10.66
N TYR A 748 10.51 17.11 -11.01
CA TYR A 748 10.64 17.97 -12.17
C TYR A 748 11.22 17.20 -13.34
N PHE A 749 10.66 17.43 -14.53
CA PHE A 749 11.18 16.98 -15.80
C PHE A 749 12.09 18.07 -16.38
N ASN A 750 13.34 17.69 -16.66
CA ASN A 750 14.32 18.56 -17.29
C ASN A 750 14.89 17.89 -18.54
N GLN A 751 14.71 18.53 -19.68
CA GLN A 751 15.37 18.15 -20.92
C GLN A 751 16.72 18.86 -20.99
N SER A 752 17.81 18.12 -20.88
CA SER A 752 19.13 18.65 -21.23
C SER A 752 19.27 18.70 -22.74
N GLY A 753 19.67 19.84 -23.30
CA GLY A 753 19.95 20.00 -24.73
C GLY A 753 21.16 19.17 -25.19
N VAL A 754 21.13 18.79 -26.47
CA VAL A 754 22.15 18.11 -27.30
C VAL A 754 23.12 17.19 -26.53
N GLY A 755 22.76 15.90 -26.42
CA GLY A 755 23.73 14.83 -26.11
C GLY A 755 23.63 14.18 -24.71
N THR A 756 22.67 14.55 -23.86
CA THR A 756 22.36 13.77 -22.63
C THR A 756 20.86 13.48 -22.53
N SER A 757 20.53 12.25 -22.13
CA SER A 757 19.16 11.77 -21.95
C SER A 757 18.33 12.68 -21.05
N ASN A 758 17.03 12.82 -21.37
CA ASN A 758 16.00 13.38 -20.50
C ASN A 758 16.24 13.05 -19.02
N THR A 759 16.09 14.04 -18.13
CA THR A 759 16.34 13.88 -16.69
C THR A 759 15.12 14.20 -15.85
N PHE A 760 14.96 13.47 -14.74
CA PHE A 760 14.01 13.77 -13.68
C PHE A 760 14.76 14.00 -12.37
N ASN A 761 14.43 15.06 -11.66
CA ASN A 761 15.03 15.40 -10.37
C ASN A 761 13.99 15.94 -9.38
N TYR A 762 14.28 15.72 -8.09
CA TYR A 762 13.42 16.17 -7.00
C TYR A 762 13.79 17.59 -6.56
N LEU A 763 12.80 18.46 -6.40
CA LEU A 763 12.97 19.83 -5.90
C LEU A 763 11.87 20.18 -4.89
N ASN A 764 12.15 21.10 -3.97
CA ASN A 764 11.13 21.73 -3.14
C ASN A 764 10.54 22.94 -3.88
N ALA A 765 9.20 23.07 -3.95
CA ALA A 765 8.56 24.36 -4.23
C ALA A 765 8.40 25.15 -2.92
N ASP A 766 8.30 26.49 -2.95
CA ASP A 766 8.28 27.29 -1.72
C ASP A 766 7.09 26.96 -0.80
N LYS A 767 5.87 26.98 -1.37
CA LYS A 767 4.63 26.81 -0.61
C LYS A 767 3.53 26.23 -1.48
N ALA A 768 2.62 25.47 -0.87
CA ALA A 768 1.32 25.15 -1.46
C ALA A 768 0.19 25.37 -0.45
N ASN A 769 -0.96 25.84 -0.93
CA ASN A 769 -2.19 25.90 -0.13
C ASN A 769 -3.25 25.02 -0.79
N ALA A 770 -3.92 24.19 -0.01
CA ALA A 770 -5.05 23.38 -0.45
C ALA A 770 -6.25 23.64 0.45
N TYR A 771 -7.43 23.76 -0.14
CA TYR A 771 -8.68 23.76 0.60
C TYR A 771 -9.72 22.96 -0.18
N GLY A 772 -10.65 22.35 0.54
CA GLY A 772 -11.63 21.50 -0.11
C GLY A 772 -12.84 21.20 0.76
N ILE A 773 -13.88 20.71 0.10
CA ILE A 773 -15.12 20.25 0.70
C ILE A 773 -15.30 18.78 0.36
N GLU A 774 -15.68 17.99 1.35
CA GLU A 774 -15.96 16.57 1.21
C GLU A 774 -17.40 16.26 1.63
N PHE A 775 -18.10 15.50 0.80
CA PHE A 775 -19.38 14.90 1.13
C PHE A 775 -19.22 13.39 1.21
N GLU A 776 -19.79 12.77 2.24
CA GLU A 776 -19.84 11.32 2.42
C GLU A 776 -21.25 10.89 2.78
N LEU A 777 -21.70 9.81 2.13
CA LEU A 777 -23.01 9.22 2.33
C LEU A 777 -22.89 7.69 2.41
N ARG A 778 -23.55 7.09 3.40
CA ARG A 778 -23.87 5.67 3.43
C ARG A 778 -25.32 5.51 3.82
N LYS A 779 -26.13 4.89 2.97
CA LYS A 779 -27.58 4.78 3.13
C LYS A 779 -28.06 3.38 2.79
N LYS A 780 -28.89 2.79 3.66
CA LYS A 780 -29.65 1.58 3.33
C LYS A 780 -30.84 1.98 2.48
N LEU A 781 -31.10 1.24 1.41
CA LEU A 781 -32.20 1.52 0.48
C LEU A 781 -33.50 0.80 0.87
N ASP A 782 -33.60 0.34 2.13
CA ASP A 782 -34.72 -0.40 2.69
C ASP A 782 -36.02 0.38 2.87
N PHE A 783 -36.01 1.68 2.56
CA PHE A 783 -37.22 2.50 2.46
C PHE A 783 -38.08 2.14 1.23
N VAL A 784 -37.49 1.49 0.21
CA VAL A 784 -38.22 0.85 -0.88
C VAL A 784 -38.13 -0.66 -0.69
N SER A 785 -39.26 -1.35 -0.60
CA SER A 785 -39.29 -2.81 -0.33
C SER A 785 -38.49 -3.62 -1.36
N ALA A 786 -38.49 -3.19 -2.62
CA ALA A 786 -37.69 -3.80 -3.69
C ALA A 786 -36.17 -3.68 -3.49
N LEU A 787 -35.72 -2.67 -2.71
CA LEU A 787 -34.31 -2.36 -2.48
C LEU A 787 -33.84 -2.72 -1.05
N LYS A 788 -34.61 -3.53 -0.31
CA LYS A 788 -34.33 -3.89 1.10
C LYS A 788 -32.95 -4.48 1.40
N ASN A 789 -32.32 -5.09 0.39
CA ASN A 789 -31.01 -5.73 0.51
C ASN A 789 -29.88 -4.85 -0.05
N PHE A 790 -30.19 -3.63 -0.51
CA PHE A 790 -29.22 -2.72 -1.10
C PHE A 790 -28.72 -1.68 -0.10
N THR A 791 -27.42 -1.41 -0.16
CA THR A 791 -26.77 -0.29 0.52
C THR A 791 -26.02 0.52 -0.52
N PHE A 792 -26.29 1.83 -0.55
CA PHE A 792 -25.54 2.79 -1.33
C PHE A 792 -24.52 3.47 -0.42
N GLY A 793 -23.28 3.57 -0.89
CA GLY A 793 -22.22 4.31 -0.23
C GLY A 793 -21.49 5.19 -1.24
N GLY A 794 -20.93 6.31 -0.80
CA GLY A 794 -20.08 7.09 -1.66
C GLY A 794 -19.56 8.36 -1.03
N ASN A 795 -18.63 8.98 -1.74
CA ASN A 795 -18.07 10.25 -1.37
C ASN A 795 -17.68 11.07 -2.59
N VAL A 796 -17.74 12.38 -2.41
CA VAL A 796 -17.24 13.36 -3.38
C VAL A 796 -16.35 14.33 -2.62
N ALA A 797 -15.18 14.63 -3.14
CA ALA A 797 -14.34 15.72 -2.67
C ALA A 797 -14.10 16.70 -3.81
N LEU A 798 -14.19 17.99 -3.52
CA LEU A 798 -13.81 19.09 -4.40
C LEU A 798 -12.68 19.84 -3.73
N ILE A 799 -11.59 20.06 -4.45
CA ILE A 799 -10.32 20.51 -3.88
C ILE A 799 -9.74 21.55 -4.80
N ASP A 800 -9.43 22.72 -4.26
CA ASP A 800 -8.58 23.69 -4.92
C ASP A 800 -7.20 23.65 -4.27
N ASN A 801 -6.17 23.71 -5.09
CA ASN A 801 -4.80 23.72 -4.63
C ASN A 801 -3.92 24.57 -5.54
N LYS A 802 -3.05 25.34 -4.90
CA LYS A 802 -2.15 26.27 -5.55
C LYS A 802 -0.75 26.17 -4.95
N VAL A 803 0.21 25.85 -5.79
CA VAL A 803 1.65 26.02 -5.53
C VAL A 803 2.01 27.48 -5.83
N THR A 804 2.90 28.02 -5.01
CA THR A 804 3.50 29.34 -5.23
C THR A 804 4.99 29.19 -5.03
N ASP A 805 5.75 29.68 -6.00
CA ASP A 805 7.21 29.69 -6.01
C ASP A 805 7.65 31.06 -6.52
N GLN A 806 8.39 31.79 -5.69
CA GLN A 806 8.84 33.16 -5.96
C GLN A 806 9.93 33.20 -7.03
N THR A 807 10.68 32.11 -7.21
CA THR A 807 11.78 32.01 -8.15
C THR A 807 11.28 31.79 -9.57
N THR A 808 10.19 31.02 -9.71
CA THR A 808 9.65 30.60 -11.01
C THR A 808 8.34 31.33 -11.38
N ASN A 809 7.77 32.13 -10.47
CA ASN A 809 6.50 32.85 -10.65
C ASN A 809 5.34 31.95 -11.15
N ILE A 810 5.30 30.71 -10.65
CA ILE A 810 4.35 29.68 -11.08
C ILE A 810 3.03 29.77 -10.29
N ASP A 811 1.91 29.63 -11.01
CA ASP A 811 0.56 29.41 -10.47
C ASP A 811 -0.05 28.12 -11.05
N ARG A 812 0.08 27.01 -10.31
CA ARG A 812 -0.44 25.70 -10.72
C ARG A 812 -0.85 24.82 -9.54
N PRO A 813 -1.62 23.74 -9.76
CA PRO A 813 -1.81 22.69 -8.77
C PRO A 813 -0.50 21.98 -8.41
N MET A 814 -0.43 21.45 -7.20
CA MET A 814 0.66 20.61 -6.73
C MET A 814 0.66 19.28 -7.47
N GLN A 815 1.86 18.74 -7.71
CA GLN A 815 2.04 17.44 -8.34
C GLN A 815 1.24 16.35 -7.62
N GLY A 816 0.52 15.54 -8.39
CA GLY A 816 -0.28 14.42 -7.88
C GLY A 816 -1.57 14.83 -7.17
N GLN A 817 -1.84 16.12 -6.98
CA GLN A 817 -3.06 16.61 -6.36
C GLN A 817 -4.21 16.65 -7.36
N SER A 818 -5.30 15.94 -7.05
CA SER A 818 -6.51 15.95 -7.88
C SER A 818 -7.51 17.02 -7.41
N PRO A 819 -8.17 17.76 -8.33
CA PRO A 819 -9.16 18.78 -7.99
C PRO A 819 -10.51 18.19 -7.55
N TYR A 820 -10.75 16.92 -7.84
CA TYR A 820 -11.89 16.21 -7.31
C TYR A 820 -11.64 14.71 -7.20
N THR A 821 -12.32 14.06 -6.27
CA THR A 821 -12.37 12.59 -6.20
C THR A 821 -13.81 12.14 -6.04
N VAL A 822 -14.22 11.11 -6.78
CA VAL A 822 -15.55 10.52 -6.70
C VAL A 822 -15.42 9.02 -6.47
N ASN A 823 -16.10 8.53 -5.43
CA ASN A 823 -16.22 7.10 -5.16
C ASN A 823 -17.67 6.75 -4.89
N PHE A 824 -18.19 5.74 -5.58
CA PHE A 824 -19.53 5.20 -5.32
C PHE A 824 -19.48 3.69 -5.17
N THR A 825 -20.29 3.17 -4.26
CA THR A 825 -20.43 1.76 -4.00
C THR A 825 -21.92 1.42 -3.94
N LEU A 826 -22.31 0.38 -4.67
CA LEU A 826 -23.64 -0.22 -4.56
C LEU A 826 -23.44 -1.67 -4.13
N GLN A 827 -23.92 -1.98 -2.94
CA GLN A 827 -23.80 -3.30 -2.33
C GLN A 827 -25.17 -3.95 -2.27
N TYR A 828 -25.25 -5.22 -2.66
CA TYR A 828 -26.38 -6.11 -2.46
C TYR A 828 -25.95 -7.26 -1.55
N ASP A 829 -26.68 -7.48 -0.46
CA ASP A 829 -26.43 -8.59 0.47
C ASP A 829 -27.75 -9.27 0.82
N SER A 830 -27.88 -10.54 0.44
CA SER A 830 -29.04 -11.38 0.71
C SER A 830 -28.65 -12.63 1.47
N GLU A 831 -28.83 -12.58 2.78
CA GLU A 831 -28.49 -13.66 3.71
C GLU A 831 -29.21 -14.97 3.40
N ASN A 832 -30.50 -14.91 3.04
CA ASN A 832 -31.31 -16.09 2.71
C ASN A 832 -30.76 -16.83 1.49
N SER A 833 -30.32 -16.09 0.49
CA SER A 833 -29.73 -16.67 -0.72
C SER A 833 -28.23 -16.93 -0.55
N GLY A 834 -27.56 -16.35 0.45
CA GLY A 834 -26.10 -16.37 0.57
C GLY A 834 -25.39 -15.66 -0.60
N ILE A 835 -26.07 -14.75 -1.32
CA ILE A 835 -25.51 -13.97 -2.42
C ILE A 835 -25.10 -12.60 -1.89
N SER A 836 -23.87 -12.21 -2.19
CA SER A 836 -23.41 -10.83 -2.06
C SER A 836 -22.89 -10.33 -3.41
N SER A 837 -23.14 -9.07 -3.71
CA SER A 837 -22.65 -8.42 -4.92
C SER A 837 -22.28 -6.97 -4.63
N THR A 838 -21.20 -6.50 -5.24
CA THR A 838 -20.71 -5.13 -5.06
C THR A 838 -20.31 -4.56 -6.41
N LEU A 839 -20.80 -3.36 -6.70
CA LEU A 839 -20.35 -2.51 -7.79
C LEU A 839 -19.61 -1.31 -7.20
N LEU A 840 -18.40 -1.04 -7.68
CA LEU A 840 -17.54 0.05 -7.23
C LEU A 840 -17.20 0.95 -8.40
N PHE A 841 -17.45 2.24 -8.26
CA PHE A 841 -17.01 3.27 -9.20
C PHE A 841 -16.02 4.19 -8.51
N ASN A 842 -14.86 4.43 -9.14
CA ASN A 842 -13.87 5.39 -8.68
C ASN A 842 -13.44 6.28 -9.84
N GLN A 843 -13.29 7.58 -9.58
CA GLN A 843 -12.64 8.49 -10.51
C GLN A 843 -11.93 9.59 -9.75
N ILE A 844 -10.73 9.91 -10.20
CA ILE A 844 -10.00 11.11 -9.80
C ILE A 844 -9.99 12.12 -10.96
N GLY A 845 -10.07 13.40 -10.62
CA GLY A 845 -9.90 14.49 -11.56
C GLY A 845 -8.46 14.62 -12.06
N ARG A 846 -8.29 15.42 -13.10
CA ARG A 846 -7.01 15.58 -13.80
C ARG A 846 -5.95 16.12 -12.84
N ARG A 847 -4.71 15.66 -12.94
CA ARG A 847 -3.63 16.09 -12.04
C ARG A 847 -2.29 16.09 -12.75
N ILE A 848 -1.32 16.81 -12.21
CA ILE A 848 0.03 16.80 -12.77
C ILE A 848 0.72 15.49 -12.37
N LEU A 849 1.20 14.73 -13.36
CA LEU A 849 2.05 13.56 -13.15
C LEU A 849 3.50 14.00 -12.91
N TYR A 850 4.05 14.84 -13.81
CA TYR A 850 5.40 15.39 -13.72
C TYR A 850 5.36 16.89 -13.90
N VAL A 851 6.09 17.60 -13.05
CA VAL A 851 6.22 19.04 -13.17
C VAL A 851 7.12 19.35 -14.37
N GLY A 852 6.71 20.32 -15.18
CA GLY A 852 7.52 20.85 -16.28
C GLY A 852 8.54 21.88 -15.80
N ASN A 853 9.09 22.65 -16.74
CA ASN A 853 9.93 23.82 -16.49
C ASN A 853 9.55 24.96 -17.45
N ASP A 854 10.33 26.04 -17.49
CA ASP A 854 10.05 27.20 -18.34
C ASP A 854 9.99 26.89 -19.84
N GLN A 855 10.60 25.79 -20.29
CA GLN A 855 10.65 25.37 -21.69
C GLN A 855 9.66 24.24 -22.01
N ILE A 856 9.31 23.41 -21.04
CA ILE A 856 8.45 22.24 -21.24
C ILE A 856 7.28 22.28 -20.27
N PRO A 857 6.02 22.40 -20.75
CA PRO A 857 4.86 22.42 -19.86
C PRO A 857 4.71 21.11 -19.08
N PRO A 858 3.99 21.12 -17.95
CA PRO A 858 3.71 19.92 -17.16
C PRO A 858 3.03 18.81 -17.96
N ILE A 859 3.24 17.56 -17.54
CA ILE A 859 2.51 16.40 -18.05
C ILE A 859 1.32 16.14 -17.11
N TRP A 860 0.11 16.22 -17.65
CA TRP A 860 -1.16 15.99 -16.95
C TRP A 860 -1.64 14.55 -17.13
N GLU A 861 -2.07 13.91 -16.06
CA GLU A 861 -2.88 12.69 -16.09
C GLU A 861 -4.35 13.05 -16.36
N ASN A 862 -4.92 12.46 -17.41
CA ASN A 862 -6.32 12.60 -17.75
C ASN A 862 -7.20 11.78 -16.78
N PRO A 863 -8.38 12.28 -16.38
CA PRO A 863 -9.31 11.51 -15.55
C PRO A 863 -9.67 10.19 -16.21
N ARG A 864 -9.67 9.12 -15.40
CA ARG A 864 -10.03 7.77 -15.83
C ARG A 864 -11.07 7.19 -14.86
N PRO A 865 -12.30 6.90 -15.32
CA PRO A 865 -13.27 6.18 -14.52
C PRO A 865 -12.88 4.70 -14.41
N LEU A 866 -12.94 4.17 -13.19
CA LEU A 866 -12.75 2.77 -12.86
C LEU A 866 -14.09 2.18 -12.42
N LEU A 867 -14.46 1.05 -12.99
CA LEU A 867 -15.64 0.29 -12.60
C LEU A 867 -15.23 -1.14 -12.28
N ASP A 868 -15.37 -1.53 -11.01
CA ASP A 868 -15.10 -2.88 -10.53
C ASP A 868 -16.44 -3.54 -10.15
N TYR A 869 -16.61 -4.81 -10.52
CA TYR A 869 -17.77 -5.63 -10.16
C TYR A 869 -17.35 -6.91 -9.49
N GLN A 870 -18.16 -7.33 -8.54
CA GLN A 870 -17.88 -8.48 -7.72
C GLN A 870 -19.18 -9.17 -7.34
N ILE A 871 -19.19 -10.50 -7.40
CA ILE A 871 -20.29 -11.34 -6.95
C ILE A 871 -19.75 -12.57 -6.22
N ALA A 872 -20.37 -12.90 -5.10
CA ALA A 872 -20.06 -14.09 -4.32
C ALA A 872 -21.32 -14.86 -3.96
N LYS A 873 -21.16 -16.18 -3.86
CA LYS A 873 -22.21 -17.11 -3.47
C LYS A 873 -21.67 -18.07 -2.42
N LYS A 874 -22.30 -18.07 -1.25
CA LYS A 874 -22.11 -19.12 -0.25
C LYS A 874 -22.71 -20.43 -0.75
N ILE A 875 -21.95 -21.51 -0.60
CA ILE A 875 -22.29 -22.88 -0.99
C ILE A 875 -22.01 -23.84 0.18
N TRP A 876 -22.42 -25.11 0.05
CA TRP A 876 -22.17 -26.16 1.06
C TRP A 876 -22.48 -25.71 2.49
N ASN A 877 -23.74 -25.32 2.74
CA ASN A 877 -24.21 -24.83 4.04
C ASN A 877 -23.43 -23.64 4.61
N LYS A 878 -22.86 -22.79 3.75
CA LYS A 878 -22.03 -21.63 4.10
C LYS A 878 -20.59 -21.96 4.50
N LYS A 879 -20.14 -23.22 4.40
CA LYS A 879 -18.71 -23.58 4.53
C LYS A 879 -17.88 -23.24 3.32
N GLY A 880 -18.48 -23.25 2.13
CA GLY A 880 -17.83 -22.87 0.89
C GLY A 880 -18.30 -21.54 0.34
N GLU A 881 -17.47 -20.91 -0.48
CA GLU A 881 -17.82 -19.67 -1.16
C GLU A 881 -17.16 -19.59 -2.54
N ILE A 882 -17.97 -19.35 -3.57
CA ILE A 882 -17.49 -19.06 -4.94
C ILE A 882 -17.59 -17.56 -5.18
N LYS A 883 -16.52 -16.98 -5.73
CA LYS A 883 -16.36 -15.54 -5.96
C LYS A 883 -15.92 -15.27 -7.38
N LEU A 884 -16.61 -14.37 -8.08
CA LEU A 884 -16.19 -13.79 -9.35
C LEU A 884 -15.89 -12.31 -9.13
N ASN A 885 -14.67 -11.89 -9.47
CA ASN A 885 -14.24 -10.50 -9.48
C ASN A 885 -13.92 -10.08 -10.92
N ILE A 886 -14.37 -8.90 -11.30
CA ILE A 886 -14.04 -8.24 -12.56
C ILE A 886 -13.59 -6.82 -12.21
N SER A 887 -12.31 -6.54 -12.33
CA SER A 887 -11.74 -5.21 -12.07
C SER A 887 -11.47 -4.48 -13.38
N ASP A 888 -11.76 -3.18 -13.38
CA ASP A 888 -11.54 -2.28 -14.50
C ASP A 888 -12.32 -2.70 -15.77
N ILE A 889 -13.64 -2.84 -15.61
CA ILE A 889 -14.57 -3.28 -16.66
C ILE A 889 -14.55 -2.34 -17.86
N LEU A 890 -14.40 -1.03 -17.62
CA LEU A 890 -14.40 -0.02 -18.67
C LEU A 890 -13.15 -0.09 -19.54
N ASN A 891 -12.03 -0.61 -19.00
CA ASN A 891 -10.76 -0.78 -19.69
C ASN A 891 -10.32 0.44 -20.50
N GLN A 892 -10.56 1.65 -19.97
CA GLN A 892 -10.18 2.87 -20.68
C GLN A 892 -8.67 3.01 -20.70
N LYS A 893 -8.10 3.55 -21.76
CA LYS A 893 -6.66 3.83 -21.79
C LYS A 893 -6.32 4.97 -20.82
N ALA A 894 -5.28 4.80 -20.01
CA ALA A 894 -4.75 5.90 -19.21
C ALA A 894 -3.97 6.84 -20.13
N LYS A 895 -4.31 8.12 -20.14
CA LYS A 895 -3.71 9.13 -21.02
C LYS A 895 -3.01 10.20 -20.19
N TYR A 896 -1.83 10.59 -20.65
CA TYR A 896 -1.03 11.65 -20.07
C TYR A 896 -0.58 12.61 -21.17
N TYR A 897 -0.74 13.92 -20.97
CA TYR A 897 -0.63 14.91 -22.05
C TYR A 897 -0.06 16.24 -21.57
N HIS A 898 0.49 17.02 -22.49
CA HIS A 898 0.75 18.45 -22.29
C HIS A 898 -0.49 19.24 -22.73
N ASP A 899 -1.02 20.06 -21.84
CA ASP A 899 -2.17 20.96 -22.07
C ASP A 899 -1.68 22.22 -22.79
N LEU A 900 -1.72 22.23 -24.13
CA LEU A 900 -1.07 23.27 -24.95
C LEU A 900 -1.95 24.51 -25.14
N ASN A 901 -3.27 24.33 -25.07
CA ASN A 901 -4.25 25.41 -25.22
C ASN A 901 -4.75 25.97 -23.87
N ALA A 902 -4.29 25.41 -22.75
CA ALA A 902 -4.65 25.76 -21.39
C ALA A 902 -6.17 25.67 -21.08
N ASN A 903 -6.94 24.89 -21.85
CA ASN A 903 -8.39 24.80 -21.71
C ASN A 903 -8.86 23.86 -20.58
N LYS A 904 -7.88 23.24 -19.91
CA LYS A 904 -8.05 22.35 -18.78
C LYS A 904 -8.61 20.96 -19.08
N LYS A 905 -8.56 20.48 -20.32
CA LYS A 905 -9.11 19.19 -20.75
C LYS A 905 -8.24 18.59 -21.85
N TYR A 906 -8.15 17.27 -21.90
CA TYR A 906 -7.48 16.60 -23.02
C TYR A 906 -8.32 16.69 -24.29
N ASP A 907 -7.77 17.26 -25.35
CA ASP A 907 -8.35 17.24 -26.69
C ASP A 907 -7.32 17.07 -27.82
N SER A 908 -7.73 17.27 -29.08
CA SER A 908 -6.89 17.06 -30.26
C SER A 908 -5.78 18.10 -30.44
N SER A 909 -5.85 19.24 -29.75
CA SER A 909 -4.81 20.27 -29.78
C SER A 909 -3.70 20.04 -28.75
N ASP A 910 -3.85 19.03 -27.90
CA ASP A 910 -2.85 18.67 -26.89
C ASP A 910 -1.86 17.61 -27.38
N ALA A 911 -0.66 17.64 -26.81
CA ALA A 911 0.36 16.64 -27.08
C ALA A 911 0.22 15.44 -26.14
N LEU A 912 -0.22 14.30 -26.68
CA LEU A 912 -0.30 13.03 -25.94
C LEU A 912 1.11 12.48 -25.68
N ALA A 913 1.60 12.62 -24.44
CA ALA A 913 2.91 12.18 -23.98
C ALA A 913 2.94 10.69 -23.65
N ILE A 914 1.97 10.18 -22.89
CA ILE A 914 1.94 8.77 -22.51
C ILE A 914 0.53 8.22 -22.69
N GLU A 915 0.39 7.05 -23.29
CA GLU A 915 -0.84 6.26 -23.31
C GLU A 915 -0.55 4.86 -22.80
N ARG A 916 -1.31 4.36 -21.81
CA ARG A 916 -1.13 3.03 -21.21
C ARG A 916 -2.42 2.21 -21.25
N THR A 917 -2.27 0.92 -21.60
CA THR A 917 -3.36 -0.06 -21.60
C THR A 917 -2.99 -1.25 -20.72
N THR A 918 -3.83 -1.56 -19.74
CA THR A 918 -3.59 -2.62 -18.72
C THR A 918 -4.59 -3.77 -18.77
N GLY A 919 -5.73 -3.62 -19.45
CA GLY A 919 -6.77 -4.65 -19.53
C GLY A 919 -7.64 -4.77 -18.28
N THR A 920 -8.84 -5.35 -18.48
CA THR A 920 -9.73 -5.84 -17.42
C THR A 920 -9.16 -7.12 -16.79
N ASN A 921 -9.16 -7.21 -15.47
CA ASN A 921 -8.79 -8.42 -14.74
C ASN A 921 -10.03 -9.20 -14.32
N ILE A 922 -10.05 -10.50 -14.57
CA ILE A 922 -11.14 -11.41 -14.18
C ILE A 922 -10.56 -12.49 -13.29
N SER A 923 -11.16 -12.75 -12.12
CA SER A 923 -10.74 -13.85 -11.24
C SER A 923 -11.92 -14.61 -10.69
N LEU A 924 -11.81 -15.94 -10.68
CA LEU A 924 -12.71 -16.86 -10.00
C LEU A 924 -11.97 -17.45 -8.78
N THR A 925 -12.62 -17.44 -7.62
CA THR A 925 -12.02 -17.91 -6.36
C THR A 925 -13.00 -18.83 -5.64
N LEU A 926 -12.49 -19.93 -5.09
CA LEU A 926 -13.22 -20.87 -4.25
C LEU A 926 -12.56 -20.90 -2.87
N GLY A 927 -13.32 -20.52 -1.85
CA GLY A 927 -12.92 -20.62 -0.44
C GLY A 927 -13.68 -21.74 0.27
N TYR A 928 -13.04 -22.36 1.25
CA TYR A 928 -13.65 -23.34 2.15
C TYR A 928 -13.13 -23.16 3.58
N ASN A 929 -14.05 -23.20 4.54
CA ASN A 929 -13.79 -23.18 5.98
C ASN A 929 -14.00 -24.59 6.56
N PHE A 930 -12.97 -25.14 7.21
CA PHE A 930 -12.92 -26.52 7.70
C PHE A 930 -13.48 -26.71 9.11
#